data_AF-A0A0M4ET40-F1
#
_entry.id   AF-A0A0M4ET40-F1
#
_cell.length_a   1.000
_cell.length_b   1.000
_cell.length_c   1.000
_cell.angle_alpha   90.00
_cell.angle_beta   90.00
_cell.angle_gamma   90.00
#
_symmetry.space_group_name_H-M   'P 1'
#
loop_
_entity.id
_entity.type
_entity.pdbx_description
1 polymer ?
#
loop_
_entity_poly.entity_id
_entity_poly.type
_entity_poly.pdbx_seq_one_letter_code
_entity_poly.pdbx_strand_id
1 'polypeptide(L)'
;MQLLQLQRLASLPLLVCLFLFTSPTPSEAVIEDVLDIIHVVKEVTGGILKAWDIVQSSPLAANIEFPLMREKQRKVLQRLKEVSRQIDQTEAQHAEYVALAIESINTFLSSNVQLMAKMNDIQDTMNRISSRYQQMQNYEAHKDKLEVSTLITFAEWTVSPNAHSVHHLMDRLNIMLLGNEEKQLNFSSTNNLLSQLAHNYESAMALLLFMAAATALLLLLSSSTTAAQAAYANRIPALEVEALRLNYISLEQALWQYLGKTANSQNNRESQLRKVYDSHRDFINKPLMSQRYDKSRYETILHHYEWTLLDMKLVELNSIFDFFKAHTMKSNTSNDLEELAVLDLTKAVLRNDSNFSMSQVFQEIERTMVSQSLYYRAMLVSADQMCQTMQSSQQFVYSLYTDIALTELKGYTMMEFSWMMLRVYGRGNYTQEAELMRRDYEKRTERTLKLLREVMRRADRILWRCDPKKHVPKVTYDEVTRLLQGYIENEVDLNSDETCRETCSYYQSTRSEGCFKEKFCARQPKCSGRLYNCQFVESDMWVCPAPMNSTRRYEYVEFENGRVLGERKSCSRGTTKVDSWWRYLFWHCSYCFCLCDEQGLKSDRFFNLREAVADIKQNKVVTGLRFVKKNRIFHLQIQEGQLLPRGAINQSTVAWRPVDDYKIFDRNVAKGVDYHTLNYESRSIDLDDIMKADDNSFVVTGVRFRVLGAHLNLEAMLSEFDFKKGELIMPGVNIWQSNDNTDVSGERRVKLNNYNADVPTRTIVSSLPISKDNQYIDFVNSGMDADAAQSTVPFIDIQDVVSNPPVPLAGIGIYFKSRQGFGGFVAPKIITYDFASHVQMPKTFN
;
A
#
# COMPACT_ATOMS: atom_id res chain seq x y z
N MET A 1 -15.32 -41.29 -41.09
CA MET A 1 -14.68 -40.11 -40.47
C MET A 1 -14.94 -40.06 -38.95
N GLN A 2 -14.64 -41.16 -38.25
CA GLN A 2 -14.73 -41.27 -36.76
C GLN A 2 -13.64 -42.22 -36.19
N LEU A 3 -12.70 -42.69 -37.00
CA LEU A 3 -11.60 -43.59 -36.58
C LEU A 3 -10.21 -42.92 -36.59
N LEU A 4 -10.09 -41.68 -37.10
CA LEU A 4 -8.84 -40.92 -37.12
C LEU A 4 -8.64 -39.97 -35.92
N GLN A 5 -9.65 -39.81 -35.05
CA GLN A 5 -9.51 -39.04 -33.81
C GLN A 5 -9.07 -39.88 -32.60
N LEU A 6 -9.21 -41.22 -32.64
CA LEU A 6 -8.72 -42.08 -31.56
C LEU A 6 -7.20 -42.36 -31.63
N GLN A 7 -6.56 -42.24 -32.79
CA GLN A 7 -5.12 -42.49 -32.93
C GLN A 7 -4.22 -41.32 -32.47
N ARG A 8 -4.75 -40.09 -32.33
CA ARG A 8 -3.98 -38.95 -31.77
C ARG A 8 -4.00 -38.86 -30.25
N LEU A 9 -4.87 -39.63 -29.58
CA LEU A 9 -4.93 -39.72 -28.11
C LEU A 9 -3.96 -40.75 -27.52
N ALA A 10 -3.46 -41.69 -28.32
CA ALA A 10 -2.48 -42.69 -27.88
C ALA A 10 -1.01 -42.24 -28.05
N SER A 11 -0.75 -41.17 -28.82
CA SER A 11 0.60 -40.65 -29.05
C SER A 11 1.02 -39.51 -28.10
N LEU A 12 0.07 -38.91 -27.37
CA LEU A 12 0.38 -37.90 -26.34
C LEU A 12 1.08 -38.49 -25.10
N PRO A 13 0.68 -39.65 -24.53
CA PRO A 13 1.39 -40.20 -23.38
C PRO A 13 2.78 -40.73 -23.75
N LEU A 14 3.02 -41.09 -25.01
CA LEU A 14 4.35 -41.53 -25.48
C LEU A 14 5.32 -40.36 -25.64
N LEU A 15 4.84 -39.19 -26.08
CA LEU A 15 5.66 -37.97 -26.17
C LEU A 15 5.93 -37.37 -24.78
N VAL A 16 4.97 -37.46 -23.86
CA VAL A 16 5.15 -37.07 -22.45
C VAL A 16 6.12 -38.02 -21.74
N CYS A 17 6.07 -39.33 -21.99
CA CYS A 17 7.08 -40.26 -21.50
C CYS A 17 8.47 -39.97 -22.09
N LEU A 18 8.59 -39.65 -23.38
CA LEU A 18 9.89 -39.31 -23.98
C LEU A 18 10.49 -38.01 -23.41
N PHE A 19 9.67 -37.00 -23.09
CA PHE A 19 10.16 -35.79 -22.39
C PHE A 19 10.48 -36.04 -20.90
N LEU A 20 9.80 -36.97 -20.24
CA LEU A 20 10.10 -37.38 -18.85
C LEU A 20 11.36 -38.27 -18.74
N PHE A 21 11.79 -38.91 -19.84
CA PHE A 21 12.99 -39.76 -19.87
C PHE A 21 14.22 -39.12 -20.52
N THR A 22 14.12 -37.88 -21.00
CA THR A 22 15.28 -37.10 -21.48
C THR A 22 15.56 -35.82 -20.71
N SER A 23 14.80 -35.53 -19.64
CA SER A 23 15.26 -34.55 -18.67
C SER A 23 16.36 -35.20 -17.82
N PRO A 24 17.56 -34.59 -17.72
CA PRO A 24 18.59 -35.09 -16.82
C PRO A 24 18.00 -35.30 -15.42
N THR A 25 18.40 -36.38 -14.76
CA THR A 25 18.07 -36.59 -13.36
C THR A 25 18.42 -35.33 -12.54
N PRO A 26 17.73 -34.99 -11.44
CA PRO A 26 18.05 -33.76 -10.68
C PRO A 26 19.51 -33.74 -10.19
N SER A 27 20.16 -34.90 -10.09
CA SER A 27 21.62 -35.00 -9.94
C SER A 27 22.39 -34.46 -11.16
N GLU A 28 22.01 -34.79 -12.39
CA GLU A 28 22.68 -34.33 -13.61
C GLU A 28 22.50 -32.83 -13.89
N ALA A 29 21.33 -32.24 -13.65
CA ALA A 29 21.13 -30.78 -13.81
C ALA A 29 21.90 -29.97 -12.76
N VAL A 30 21.91 -30.42 -11.50
CA VAL A 30 22.75 -29.83 -10.45
C VAL A 30 24.22 -30.06 -10.74
N ILE A 31 24.60 -31.21 -11.30
CA ILE A 31 25.99 -31.49 -11.72
C ILE A 31 26.38 -30.60 -12.90
N GLU A 32 25.47 -30.27 -13.83
CA GLU A 32 25.72 -29.37 -14.96
C GLU A 32 25.87 -27.91 -14.48
N ASP A 33 24.99 -27.44 -13.59
CA ASP A 33 25.12 -26.12 -12.93
C ASP A 33 26.38 -26.03 -12.06
N VAL A 34 26.72 -27.10 -11.34
CA VAL A 34 27.96 -27.19 -10.55
C VAL A 34 29.19 -27.29 -11.46
N LEU A 35 29.10 -27.95 -12.63
CA LEU A 35 30.16 -28.00 -13.63
C LEU A 35 30.39 -26.63 -14.26
N ASP A 36 29.34 -25.86 -14.54
CA ASP A 36 29.44 -24.49 -15.03
C ASP A 36 30.04 -23.56 -13.98
N ILE A 37 29.63 -23.67 -12.71
CA ILE A 37 30.27 -22.96 -11.59
C ILE A 37 31.74 -23.38 -11.44
N ILE A 38 32.06 -24.67 -11.54
CA ILE A 38 33.44 -25.18 -11.52
C ILE A 38 34.22 -24.68 -12.74
N HIS A 39 33.60 -24.55 -13.91
CA HIS A 39 34.23 -24.06 -15.13
C HIS A 39 34.53 -22.56 -15.01
N VAL A 40 33.60 -21.78 -14.47
CA VAL A 40 33.79 -20.36 -14.14
C VAL A 40 34.88 -20.21 -13.07
N VAL A 41 34.84 -21.00 -11.99
CA VAL A 41 35.89 -20.99 -10.96
C VAL A 41 37.23 -21.36 -11.57
N LYS A 42 37.31 -22.35 -12.47
CA LYS A 42 38.54 -22.74 -13.16
C LYS A 42 39.05 -21.65 -14.11
N GLU A 43 38.17 -20.96 -14.84
CA GLU A 43 38.53 -19.84 -15.71
C GLU A 43 39.00 -18.61 -14.92
N VAL A 44 38.28 -18.25 -13.86
CA VAL A 44 38.63 -17.15 -12.95
C VAL A 44 39.94 -17.46 -12.23
N THR A 45 40.10 -18.67 -11.68
CA THR A 45 41.33 -19.12 -11.01
C THR A 45 42.50 -19.20 -12.00
N GLY A 46 42.27 -19.68 -13.22
CA GLY A 46 43.27 -19.69 -14.30
C GLY A 46 43.66 -18.28 -14.75
N GLY A 47 42.71 -17.33 -14.75
CA GLY A 47 42.96 -15.92 -15.02
C GLY A 47 43.77 -15.25 -13.91
N ILE A 48 43.44 -15.54 -12.64
CA ILE A 48 44.14 -15.03 -11.45
C ILE A 48 45.56 -15.60 -11.36
N LEU A 49 45.75 -16.92 -11.54
CA LEU A 49 47.07 -17.55 -11.50
C LEU A 49 47.98 -17.05 -12.61
N LYS A 50 47.46 -16.84 -13.83
CA LYS A 50 48.22 -16.24 -14.94
C LYS A 50 48.52 -14.76 -14.69
N ALA A 51 47.63 -14.03 -14.02
CA ALA A 51 47.90 -12.66 -13.59
C ALA A 51 48.96 -12.61 -12.47
N TRP A 52 48.97 -13.60 -11.58
CA TRP A 52 49.94 -13.75 -10.48
C TRP A 52 51.34 -14.14 -10.98
N ASP A 53 51.45 -15.02 -11.98
CA ASP A 53 52.73 -15.35 -12.65
C ASP A 53 53.42 -14.12 -13.27
N ILE A 54 52.63 -13.15 -13.74
CA ILE A 54 53.14 -11.87 -14.27
C ILE A 54 53.71 -10.98 -13.14
N VAL A 55 53.20 -11.12 -11.91
CA VAL A 55 53.68 -10.39 -10.73
C VAL A 55 54.91 -11.08 -10.13
N GLN A 56 54.93 -12.41 -10.11
CA GLN A 56 55.99 -13.21 -9.49
C GLN A 56 57.26 -13.34 -10.35
N SER A 57 57.17 -13.16 -11.67
CA SER A 57 58.32 -13.18 -12.59
C SER A 57 59.18 -11.90 -12.55
N SER A 58 59.02 -11.04 -11.55
CA SER A 58 59.81 -9.82 -11.37
C SER A 58 60.82 -9.97 -10.22
N PRO A 59 62.14 -9.87 -10.47
CA PRO A 59 63.10 -9.69 -9.38
C PRO A 59 62.86 -8.30 -8.77
N LEU A 60 62.36 -8.27 -7.54
CA LEU A 60 62.18 -7.04 -6.78
C LEU A 60 63.53 -6.58 -6.18
N ALA A 61 63.74 -5.27 -6.28
CA ALA A 61 64.75 -4.45 -5.59
C ALA A 61 66.17 -4.41 -6.19
N ALA A 62 66.35 -3.56 -7.20
CA ALA A 62 67.40 -2.54 -7.20
C ALA A 62 67.11 -1.51 -8.30
N ASN A 63 67.17 -0.22 -7.96
CA ASN A 63 67.13 0.98 -8.80
C ASN A 63 67.01 0.76 -10.33
N ILE A 64 65.94 1.30 -10.95
CA ILE A 64 65.94 2.13 -12.19
C ILE A 64 64.51 2.22 -12.79
N GLU A 65 64.14 3.46 -13.12
CA GLU A 65 63.08 4.02 -13.99
C GLU A 65 61.66 3.42 -14.11
N PHE A 66 60.70 4.31 -13.82
CA PHE A 66 59.23 4.17 -13.79
C PHE A 66 58.43 3.90 -15.11
N PRO A 67 58.97 3.77 -16.34
CA PRO A 67 58.12 3.53 -17.53
C PRO A 67 57.61 2.08 -17.69
N LEU A 68 58.42 1.07 -17.31
CA LEU A 68 58.17 -0.35 -17.64
C LEU A 68 57.05 -1.02 -16.82
N MET A 69 56.69 -0.45 -15.67
CA MET A 69 55.59 -0.93 -14.80
C MET A 69 54.19 -0.62 -15.36
N ARG A 70 54.03 0.47 -16.15
CA ARG A 70 52.72 0.90 -16.67
C ARG A 70 52.12 -0.09 -17.67
N GLU A 71 52.95 -0.72 -18.50
CA GLU A 71 52.46 -1.60 -19.57
C GLU A 71 52.07 -2.99 -19.06
N LYS A 72 52.83 -3.53 -18.09
CA LYS A 72 52.51 -4.81 -17.45
C LYS A 72 51.33 -4.69 -16.48
N GLN A 73 51.26 -3.61 -15.67
CA GLN A 73 50.06 -3.30 -14.87
C GLN A 73 48.81 -3.14 -15.75
N ARG A 74 48.93 -2.48 -16.91
CA ARG A 74 47.83 -2.34 -17.86
C ARG A 74 47.34 -3.68 -18.39
N LYS A 75 48.25 -4.64 -18.69
CA LYS A 75 47.87 -5.98 -19.14
C LYS A 75 47.12 -6.78 -18.06
N VAL A 76 47.55 -6.69 -16.81
CA VAL A 76 46.86 -7.33 -15.68
C VAL A 76 45.47 -6.70 -15.46
N LEU A 77 45.38 -5.38 -15.44
CA LEU A 77 44.10 -4.66 -15.27
C LEU A 77 43.13 -4.90 -16.43
N GLN A 78 43.64 -4.97 -17.68
CA GLN A 78 42.82 -5.26 -18.85
C GLN A 78 42.26 -6.69 -18.82
N ARG A 79 43.00 -7.65 -18.25
CA ARG A 79 42.52 -9.02 -18.03
C ARG A 79 41.52 -9.11 -16.88
N LEU A 80 41.75 -8.38 -15.78
CA LEU A 80 40.79 -8.28 -14.68
C LEU A 80 39.46 -7.63 -15.13
N LYS A 81 39.51 -6.64 -16.02
CA LYS A 81 38.31 -6.04 -16.64
C LYS A 81 37.51 -7.02 -17.49
N GLU A 82 38.18 -7.88 -18.25
CA GLU A 82 37.49 -8.90 -19.05
C GLU A 82 36.81 -9.96 -18.17
N VAL A 83 37.49 -10.40 -17.10
CA VAL A 83 36.91 -11.32 -16.11
C VAL A 83 35.72 -10.68 -15.38
N SER A 84 35.82 -9.41 -14.98
CA SER A 84 34.70 -8.67 -14.38
C SER A 84 33.50 -8.57 -15.33
N ARG A 85 33.73 -8.28 -16.61
CA ARG A 85 32.68 -8.18 -17.62
C ARG A 85 31.94 -9.50 -17.82
N GLN A 86 32.66 -10.61 -17.75
CA GLN A 86 32.06 -11.94 -17.80
C GLN A 86 31.16 -12.19 -16.58
N ILE A 87 31.64 -11.87 -15.37
CA ILE A 87 30.86 -12.01 -14.12
C ILE A 87 29.57 -11.16 -14.16
N ASP A 88 29.66 -9.90 -14.59
CA ASP A 88 28.51 -8.99 -14.68
C ASP A 88 27.43 -9.49 -15.67
N GLN A 89 27.86 -10.11 -16.77
CA GLN A 89 26.93 -10.71 -17.75
C GLN A 89 26.21 -11.93 -17.18
N THR A 90 26.91 -12.78 -16.43
CA THR A 90 26.32 -13.95 -15.78
C THR A 90 25.36 -13.54 -14.66
N GLU A 91 25.72 -12.53 -13.85
CA GLU A 91 24.86 -12.01 -12.77
C GLU A 91 23.56 -11.41 -13.34
N ALA A 92 23.64 -10.66 -14.44
CA ALA A 92 22.47 -10.13 -15.13
C ALA A 92 21.56 -11.23 -15.73
N GLN A 93 22.15 -12.31 -16.23
CA GLN A 93 21.41 -13.45 -16.81
C GLN A 93 20.67 -14.28 -15.76
N HIS A 94 21.14 -14.31 -14.51
CA HIS A 94 20.51 -15.07 -13.42
C HIS A 94 19.67 -14.22 -12.44
N ALA A 95 19.75 -12.89 -12.49
CA ALA A 95 19.03 -11.99 -11.57
C ALA A 95 17.50 -12.18 -11.56
N GLU A 96 16.89 -12.48 -12.72
CA GLU A 96 15.43 -12.64 -12.86
C GLU A 96 14.93 -13.96 -12.24
N TYR A 97 15.68 -15.05 -12.40
CA TYR A 97 15.38 -16.35 -11.80
C TYR A 97 15.63 -16.36 -10.29
N VAL A 98 16.67 -15.65 -9.84
CA VAL A 98 17.03 -15.51 -8.43
C VAL A 98 15.97 -14.72 -7.67
N ALA A 99 15.37 -13.66 -8.25
CA ALA A 99 14.33 -12.88 -7.60
C ALA A 99 13.08 -13.68 -7.20
N LEU A 100 12.65 -14.62 -8.06
CA LEU A 100 11.50 -15.50 -7.80
C LEU A 100 11.82 -16.62 -6.80
N ALA A 101 13.04 -17.17 -6.85
CA ALA A 101 13.50 -18.18 -5.88
C ALA A 101 13.74 -17.57 -4.47
N ILE A 102 14.19 -16.32 -4.41
CA ILE A 102 14.45 -15.57 -3.17
C ILE A 102 13.18 -15.39 -2.33
N GLU A 103 11.99 -15.28 -2.91
CA GLU A 103 10.75 -15.13 -2.16
C GLU A 103 10.37 -16.42 -1.40
N SER A 104 10.49 -17.56 -2.07
CA SER A 104 10.32 -18.90 -1.48
C SER A 104 11.36 -19.17 -0.39
N ILE A 105 12.63 -18.85 -0.68
CA ILE A 105 13.74 -19.03 0.26
C ILE A 105 13.60 -18.08 1.46
N ASN A 106 13.20 -16.82 1.26
CA ASN A 106 13.00 -15.88 2.38
C ASN A 106 11.87 -16.29 3.32
N THR A 107 10.81 -16.90 2.78
CA THR A 107 9.70 -17.45 3.59
C THR A 107 10.17 -18.65 4.43
N PHE A 108 11.08 -19.46 3.89
CA PHE A 108 11.72 -20.56 4.63
C PHE A 108 12.77 -20.05 5.65
N LEU A 109 13.57 -19.05 5.28
CA LEU A 109 14.59 -18.42 6.12
C LEU A 109 13.98 -17.63 7.28
N SER A 110 12.81 -17.00 7.10
CA SER A 110 12.07 -16.36 8.19
C SER A 110 11.68 -17.32 9.31
N SER A 111 11.62 -18.62 9.00
CA SER A 111 11.32 -19.68 9.96
C SER A 111 12.57 -20.21 10.69
N ASN A 112 13.78 -19.88 10.22
CA ASN A 112 15.07 -20.38 10.73
C ASN A 112 16.02 -19.23 11.12
N VAL A 113 15.85 -18.70 12.33
CA VAL A 113 16.56 -17.53 12.87
C VAL A 113 18.09 -17.64 12.77
N GLN A 114 18.65 -18.83 13.04
CA GLN A 114 20.11 -19.05 13.02
C GLN A 114 20.70 -19.06 11.60
N LEU A 115 19.94 -19.56 10.63
CA LEU A 115 20.33 -19.58 9.21
C LEU A 115 20.24 -18.18 8.60
N MET A 116 19.18 -17.43 8.97
CA MET A 116 19.01 -16.04 8.59
C MET A 116 20.17 -15.17 9.07
N ALA A 117 20.58 -15.29 10.33
CA ALA A 117 21.69 -14.49 10.89
C ALA A 117 23.02 -14.71 10.13
N LYS A 118 23.35 -15.96 9.79
CA LYS A 118 24.58 -16.28 9.03
C LYS A 118 24.51 -15.80 7.58
N MET A 119 23.36 -15.96 6.93
CA MET A 119 23.15 -15.47 5.58
C MET A 119 23.30 -13.95 5.55
N ASN A 120 22.75 -13.24 6.54
CA ASN A 120 22.88 -11.79 6.67
C ASN A 120 24.34 -11.34 6.82
N ASP A 121 25.13 -12.05 7.64
CA ASP A 121 26.56 -11.75 7.83
C ASP A 121 27.39 -11.99 6.56
N ILE A 122 27.13 -13.07 5.83
CA ILE A 122 27.73 -13.36 4.51
C ILE A 122 27.36 -12.24 3.53
N GLN A 123 26.08 -11.90 3.52
CA GLN A 123 25.52 -10.94 2.59
C GLN A 123 26.09 -9.55 2.89
N ASP A 124 26.24 -9.10 4.15
CA ASP A 124 26.94 -7.85 4.51
C ASP A 124 28.41 -7.85 4.04
N THR A 125 29.12 -8.95 4.33
CA THR A 125 30.54 -9.10 4.00
C THR A 125 30.79 -9.04 2.49
N MET A 126 29.95 -9.72 1.68
CA MET A 126 30.05 -9.69 0.22
C MET A 126 29.88 -8.29 -0.36
N ASN A 127 28.93 -7.47 0.12
CA ASN A 127 28.80 -6.12 -0.45
C ASN A 127 29.89 -5.18 0.00
N ARG A 128 30.46 -5.34 1.20
CA ARG A 128 31.63 -4.54 1.58
C ARG A 128 32.78 -4.80 0.60
N ILE A 129 32.98 -6.06 0.19
CA ILE A 129 33.98 -6.43 -0.83
C ILE A 129 33.60 -5.87 -2.20
N SER A 130 32.37 -6.10 -2.67
CA SER A 130 31.91 -5.65 -3.99
C SER A 130 31.94 -4.12 -4.13
N SER A 131 31.51 -3.39 -3.10
CA SER A 131 31.59 -1.92 -3.02
C SER A 131 33.02 -1.41 -3.17
N ARG A 132 33.98 -2.02 -2.44
CA ARG A 132 35.40 -1.64 -2.54
C ARG A 132 35.96 -1.95 -3.93
N TYR A 133 35.54 -3.06 -4.54
CA TYR A 133 35.92 -3.42 -5.90
C TYR A 133 35.39 -2.43 -6.94
N GLN A 134 34.12 -2.05 -6.89
CA GLN A 134 33.54 -1.04 -7.77
C GLN A 134 34.22 0.32 -7.61
N GLN A 135 34.51 0.73 -6.37
CA GLN A 135 35.24 1.96 -6.08
C GLN A 135 36.66 1.92 -6.70
N MET A 136 37.36 0.78 -6.61
CA MET A 136 38.66 0.57 -7.25
C MET A 136 38.58 0.76 -8.76
N GLN A 137 37.59 0.16 -9.43
CA GLN A 137 37.42 0.25 -10.89
C GLN A 137 37.22 1.71 -11.34
N ASN A 138 36.38 2.45 -10.61
CA ASN A 138 36.15 3.88 -10.87
C ASN A 138 37.41 4.71 -10.67
N TYR A 139 38.17 4.43 -9.60
CA TYR A 139 39.39 5.17 -9.27
C TYR A 139 40.51 4.87 -10.26
N GLU A 140 40.67 3.63 -10.68
CA GLU A 140 41.64 3.24 -11.70
C GLU A 140 41.40 3.99 -13.02
N ALA A 141 40.14 4.12 -13.43
CA ALA A 141 39.76 4.82 -14.66
C ALA A 141 40.06 6.33 -14.64
N HIS A 142 40.10 6.95 -13.44
CA HIS A 142 40.29 8.40 -13.27
C HIS A 142 41.51 8.76 -12.42
N LYS A 143 42.46 7.83 -12.26
CA LYS A 143 43.59 7.96 -11.33
C LYS A 143 44.42 9.23 -11.50
N ASP A 144 44.52 9.74 -12.74
CA ASP A 144 45.33 10.92 -13.07
C ASP A 144 44.60 12.24 -12.73
N LYS A 145 43.32 12.18 -12.32
CA LYS A 145 42.46 13.32 -12.00
C LYS A 145 41.98 13.35 -10.54
N LEU A 146 42.17 12.24 -9.81
CA LEU A 146 41.80 12.12 -8.40
C LEU A 146 42.90 12.67 -7.50
N GLU A 147 42.52 13.14 -6.31
CA GLU A 147 43.51 13.59 -5.34
C GLU A 147 44.35 12.41 -4.83
N VAL A 148 45.66 12.65 -4.66
CA VAL A 148 46.59 11.64 -4.15
C VAL A 148 46.15 11.17 -2.75
N SER A 149 45.64 12.08 -1.92
CA SER A 149 45.08 11.72 -0.61
C SER A 149 43.91 10.75 -0.74
N THR A 150 43.02 10.93 -1.73
CA THR A 150 41.88 10.04 -1.97
C THR A 150 42.35 8.63 -2.32
N LEU A 151 43.38 8.52 -3.17
CA LEU A 151 43.97 7.24 -3.57
C LEU A 151 44.73 6.56 -2.42
N ILE A 152 45.52 7.32 -1.65
CA ILE A 152 46.24 6.80 -0.48
C ILE A 152 45.25 6.30 0.57
N THR A 153 44.25 7.10 0.92
CA THR A 153 43.22 6.69 1.87
C THR A 153 42.53 5.42 1.36
N PHE A 154 42.09 5.37 0.09
CA PHE A 154 41.50 4.15 -0.46
C PHE A 154 42.42 2.91 -0.35
N ALA A 155 43.71 3.06 -0.64
CA ALA A 155 44.68 1.99 -0.54
C ALA A 155 44.87 1.55 0.92
N GLU A 156 45.12 2.49 1.84
CA GLU A 156 45.24 2.24 3.28
C GLU A 156 44.03 1.48 3.82
N TRP A 157 42.81 1.88 3.50
CA TRP A 157 41.60 1.21 3.97
C TRP A 157 41.39 -0.17 3.36
N THR A 158 41.82 -0.37 2.12
CA THR A 158 41.75 -1.68 1.47
C THR A 158 42.67 -2.70 2.14
N VAL A 159 43.86 -2.26 2.59
CA VAL A 159 44.93 -3.15 3.07
C VAL A 159 45.23 -3.09 4.58
N SER A 160 44.63 -2.15 5.32
CA SER A 160 44.89 -1.97 6.75
C SER A 160 44.68 -3.27 7.54
N PRO A 161 45.50 -3.59 8.55
CA PRO A 161 45.33 -4.81 9.34
C PRO A 161 44.20 -4.67 10.36
N ASN A 162 42.99 -4.41 9.89
CA ASN A 162 41.78 -4.27 10.69
C ASN A 162 40.68 -5.21 10.18
N ALA A 163 39.63 -5.36 11.00
CA ALA A 163 38.50 -6.25 10.74
C ALA A 163 37.65 -5.86 9.51
N HIS A 164 38.01 -4.79 8.81
CA HIS A 164 37.26 -4.22 7.70
C HIS A 164 38.07 -4.13 6.40
N SER A 165 39.32 -4.58 6.42
CA SER A 165 40.12 -4.77 5.21
C SER A 165 39.50 -5.81 4.30
N VAL A 166 39.74 -5.67 3.00
CA VAL A 166 39.26 -6.65 2.02
C VAL A 166 39.81 -8.04 2.35
N HIS A 167 41.05 -8.12 2.84
CA HIS A 167 41.64 -9.37 3.30
C HIS A 167 40.85 -10.04 4.43
N HIS A 168 40.53 -9.30 5.50
CA HIS A 168 39.76 -9.85 6.62
C HIS A 168 38.30 -10.14 6.25
N LEU A 169 37.69 -9.33 5.39
CA LEU A 169 36.35 -9.58 4.88
C LEU A 169 36.31 -10.85 4.02
N MET A 170 37.31 -11.07 3.17
CA MET A 170 37.44 -12.31 2.38
C MET A 170 37.65 -13.53 3.29
N ASP A 171 38.48 -13.42 4.32
CA ASP A 171 38.70 -14.49 5.29
C ASP A 171 37.43 -14.81 6.10
N ARG A 172 36.71 -13.77 6.56
CA ARG A 172 35.41 -13.94 7.22
C ARG A 172 34.40 -14.60 6.29
N LEU A 173 34.32 -14.18 5.03
CA LEU A 173 33.45 -14.80 4.02
C LEU A 173 33.78 -16.28 3.83
N ASN A 174 35.07 -16.60 3.73
CA ASN A 174 35.58 -17.97 3.63
C ASN A 174 35.16 -18.82 4.83
N ILE A 175 35.37 -18.32 6.06
CA ILE A 175 35.01 -19.01 7.31
C ILE A 175 33.49 -19.22 7.41
N MET A 176 32.68 -18.25 6.99
CA MET A 176 31.21 -18.37 7.07
C MET A 176 30.65 -19.37 6.04
N LEU A 177 31.21 -19.40 4.83
CA LEU A 177 30.78 -20.30 3.76
C LEU A 177 31.31 -21.73 3.96
N LEU A 178 32.60 -21.89 4.27
CA LEU A 178 33.30 -23.17 4.25
C LEU A 178 33.65 -23.71 5.66
N GLY A 179 33.63 -22.86 6.69
CA GLY A 179 34.05 -23.22 8.06
C GLY A 179 35.58 -23.16 8.26
N ASN A 180 36.04 -23.28 9.51
CA ASN A 180 37.48 -23.30 9.82
C ASN A 180 38.16 -24.57 9.29
N GLU A 181 39.31 -24.41 8.63
CA GLU A 181 40.13 -25.51 8.08
C GLU A 181 40.58 -26.52 9.15
N GLU A 182 40.78 -26.10 10.40
CA GLU A 182 41.26 -26.98 11.50
C GLU A 182 40.24 -28.05 11.98
N LYS A 183 38.98 -28.03 11.51
CA LYS A 183 37.96 -29.04 11.88
C LYS A 183 37.54 -29.97 10.75
N GLN A 184 38.24 -29.98 9.63
CA GLN A 184 37.89 -30.83 8.47
C GLN A 184 38.09 -32.34 8.67
N LEU A 185 38.62 -32.80 9.82
CA LEU A 185 38.84 -34.24 10.07
C LEU A 185 37.71 -34.95 10.83
N ASN A 186 36.65 -34.26 11.28
CA ASN A 186 35.49 -34.89 11.94
C ASN A 186 34.18 -34.53 11.24
N PHE A 187 33.68 -35.46 10.42
CA PHE A 187 32.49 -35.33 9.56
C PHE A 187 31.13 -35.33 10.31
N SER A 188 31.09 -34.92 11.59
CA SER A 188 29.85 -35.01 12.40
C SER A 188 29.38 -33.71 13.07
N SER A 189 30.01 -32.55 12.83
CA SER A 189 29.46 -31.27 13.36
C SER A 189 30.00 -29.99 12.68
N THR A 190 30.07 -29.94 11.34
CA THR A 190 30.46 -28.69 10.66
C THR A 190 29.27 -27.74 10.57
N ASN A 191 29.27 -26.70 11.41
CA ASN A 191 28.30 -25.60 11.45
C ASN A 191 28.47 -24.56 10.30
N ASN A 192 28.86 -24.97 9.08
CA ASN A 192 29.04 -24.02 7.95
C ASN A 192 27.73 -23.84 7.15
N LEU A 193 27.57 -22.72 6.43
CA LEU A 193 26.30 -22.41 5.75
C LEU A 193 25.95 -23.48 4.70
N LEU A 194 26.95 -23.96 3.94
CA LEU A 194 26.76 -24.93 2.87
C LEU A 194 26.29 -26.30 3.39
N SER A 195 26.79 -26.78 4.54
CA SER A 195 26.30 -28.01 5.17
C SER A 195 24.88 -27.86 5.73
N GLN A 196 24.57 -26.69 6.29
CA GLN A 196 23.24 -26.39 6.85
C GLN A 196 22.18 -26.21 5.75
N LEU A 197 22.56 -25.67 4.59
CA LEU A 197 21.72 -25.61 3.40
C LEU A 197 21.55 -26.99 2.76
N ALA A 198 22.63 -27.76 2.61
CA ALA A 198 22.58 -29.11 2.03
C ALA A 198 21.69 -30.07 2.84
N HIS A 199 21.81 -30.07 4.16
CA HIS A 199 21.03 -30.97 5.04
C HIS A 199 19.53 -30.60 5.10
N ASN A 200 19.19 -29.33 4.87
CA ASN A 200 17.80 -28.86 4.82
C ASN A 200 17.19 -28.88 3.41
N TYR A 201 18.01 -28.87 2.36
CA TYR A 201 17.57 -29.05 0.98
C TYR A 201 16.96 -30.45 0.76
N GLU A 202 17.54 -31.48 1.39
CA GLU A 202 17.01 -32.84 1.35
C GLU A 202 15.61 -32.97 2.00
N SER A 203 15.25 -32.10 2.95
CA SER A 203 13.94 -32.14 3.62
C SER A 203 12.87 -31.26 2.94
N ALA A 204 13.24 -30.18 2.27
CA ALA A 204 12.32 -29.27 1.58
C ALA A 204 11.87 -29.75 0.19
N MET A 205 12.68 -30.61 -0.47
CA MET A 205 12.41 -31.08 -1.84
C MET A 205 11.18 -31.99 -1.94
N ALA A 206 10.70 -32.55 -0.82
CA ALA A 206 9.48 -33.36 -0.77
C ALA A 206 8.18 -32.53 -0.87
N LEU A 207 8.20 -31.22 -0.58
CA LEU A 207 7.01 -30.36 -0.63
C LEU A 207 6.86 -29.55 -1.93
N LEU A 208 7.98 -29.21 -2.59
CA LEU A 208 8.00 -28.37 -3.80
C LEU A 208 7.53 -29.08 -5.06
N LEU A 209 7.65 -30.41 -5.11
CA LEU A 209 7.16 -31.24 -6.22
C LEU A 209 5.63 -31.24 -6.36
N PHE A 210 4.88 -30.81 -5.34
CA PHE A 210 3.42 -30.74 -5.38
C PHE A 210 2.87 -29.39 -5.88
N MET A 211 3.64 -28.31 -5.82
CA MET A 211 3.17 -26.94 -6.15
C MET A 211 3.56 -26.49 -7.56
N ALA A 212 4.66 -27.01 -8.13
CA ALA A 212 5.14 -26.62 -9.46
C ALA A 212 4.28 -27.15 -10.62
N ALA A 213 3.46 -28.19 -10.39
CA ALA A 213 2.58 -28.75 -11.41
C ALA A 213 1.32 -27.90 -11.68
N ALA A 214 0.96 -26.97 -10.79
CA ALA A 214 -0.28 -26.20 -10.91
C ALA A 214 -0.13 -24.85 -11.63
N THR A 215 1.08 -24.28 -11.67
CA THR A 215 1.34 -22.93 -12.20
C THR A 215 1.84 -22.91 -13.64
N ALA A 216 2.33 -24.04 -14.16
CA ALA A 216 2.78 -24.15 -15.55
C ALA A 216 1.65 -24.26 -16.58
N LEU A 217 0.38 -24.40 -16.16
CA LEU A 217 -0.77 -24.53 -17.07
C LEU A 217 -1.47 -23.20 -17.42
N LEU A 218 -1.10 -22.08 -16.78
CA LEU A 218 -1.82 -20.80 -16.91
C LEU A 218 -1.04 -19.68 -17.62
N LEU A 219 0.20 -19.91 -18.06
CA LEU A 219 1.07 -18.87 -18.64
C LEU A 219 1.42 -19.07 -20.12
N LEU A 220 0.59 -19.81 -20.88
CA LEU A 220 0.77 -20.00 -22.33
C LEU A 220 -0.31 -19.36 -23.21
N LEU A 221 -1.09 -18.40 -22.69
CA LEU A 221 -2.00 -17.59 -23.51
C LEU A 221 -2.05 -16.13 -23.04
N SER A 222 -1.09 -15.32 -23.46
CA SER A 222 -1.32 -13.96 -23.98
C SER A 222 0.00 -13.20 -24.13
N SER A 223 0.40 -12.96 -25.38
CA SER A 223 1.37 -11.92 -25.69
C SER A 223 0.96 -11.17 -26.95
N SER A 224 1.31 -9.89 -26.92
CA SER A 224 1.21 -8.83 -27.95
C SER A 224 -0.13 -8.09 -28.11
N THR A 225 -0.10 -6.78 -27.82
CA THR A 225 0.05 -5.77 -28.87
C THR A 225 0.49 -4.40 -28.34
N THR A 226 1.66 -4.00 -28.84
CA THR A 226 2.13 -2.68 -29.30
C THR A 226 1.76 -1.37 -28.59
N ALA A 227 2.85 -0.64 -28.33
CA ALA A 227 2.97 0.79 -28.11
C ALA A 227 2.30 1.66 -29.18
N ALA A 228 1.67 2.74 -28.74
CA ALA A 228 1.77 4.08 -29.34
C ALA A 228 1.08 5.10 -28.43
N GLN A 229 1.84 5.98 -27.78
CA GLN A 229 1.45 7.38 -27.53
C GLN A 229 2.64 8.15 -26.93
N ALA A 230 3.51 8.58 -27.84
CA ALA A 230 4.38 9.72 -27.63
C ALA A 230 3.88 10.84 -28.54
N ALA A 231 3.20 11.83 -27.96
CA ALA A 231 3.15 13.24 -28.37
C ALA A 231 1.94 13.89 -27.70
N TYR A 232 2.18 14.53 -26.54
CA TYR A 232 1.53 15.75 -26.02
C TYR A 232 1.91 15.90 -24.54
N ALA A 233 3.21 16.04 -24.27
CA ALA A 233 3.71 16.28 -22.92
C ALA A 233 3.72 17.78 -22.62
N ASN A 234 2.59 18.32 -22.19
CA ASN A 234 2.66 19.39 -21.19
C ASN A 234 3.48 18.81 -20.02
N ARG A 235 4.56 19.48 -19.60
CA ARG A 235 5.48 18.94 -18.59
C ARG A 235 4.71 18.68 -17.29
N ILE A 236 4.32 17.43 -17.04
CA ILE A 236 3.69 17.00 -15.78
C ILE A 236 4.63 17.41 -14.66
N PRO A 237 4.20 18.16 -13.63
CA PRO A 237 5.08 18.60 -12.55
C PRO A 237 5.60 17.41 -11.71
N ALA A 238 6.89 17.46 -11.33
CA ALA A 238 7.53 16.42 -10.52
C ALA A 238 7.00 16.37 -9.07
N LEU A 239 7.40 15.36 -8.31
CA LEU A 239 7.22 15.34 -6.85
C LEU A 239 8.01 16.45 -6.15
N GLU A 240 7.69 16.73 -4.88
CA GLU A 240 8.33 17.83 -4.12
C GLU A 240 9.82 17.59 -3.90
N VAL A 241 10.19 16.39 -3.43
CA VAL A 241 11.58 16.00 -3.19
C VAL A 241 12.39 15.99 -4.49
N GLU A 242 11.78 15.57 -5.61
CA GLU A 242 12.43 15.59 -6.92
C GLU A 242 12.71 17.03 -7.39
N ALA A 243 11.74 17.93 -7.21
CA ALA A 243 11.95 19.33 -7.55
C ALA A 243 13.05 19.98 -6.68
N LEU A 244 13.14 19.59 -5.40
CA LEU A 244 14.20 20.05 -4.50
C LEU A 244 15.57 19.48 -4.91
N ARG A 245 15.63 18.20 -5.28
CA ARG A 245 16.83 17.52 -5.80
C ARG A 245 17.37 18.22 -7.04
N LEU A 246 16.52 18.46 -8.04
CA LEU A 246 16.91 19.16 -9.28
C LEU A 246 17.40 20.59 -9.00
N ASN A 247 16.77 21.28 -8.05
CA ASN A 247 17.23 22.60 -7.60
C ASN A 247 18.65 22.52 -7.01
N TYR A 248 18.94 21.50 -6.21
CA TYR A 248 20.27 21.30 -5.64
C TYR A 248 21.32 20.97 -6.71
N ILE A 249 21.04 20.03 -7.63
CA ILE A 249 21.97 19.67 -8.71
C ILE A 249 22.32 20.90 -9.55
N SER A 250 21.33 21.74 -9.88
CA SER A 250 21.57 22.99 -10.59
C SER A 250 22.44 23.97 -9.79
N LEU A 251 22.23 24.07 -8.48
CA LEU A 251 23.04 24.92 -7.59
C LEU A 251 24.49 24.42 -7.54
N GLU A 252 24.66 23.13 -7.33
CA GLU A 252 25.93 22.45 -7.19
C GLU A 252 26.79 22.57 -8.46
N GLN A 253 26.19 22.36 -9.64
CA GLN A 253 26.86 22.63 -10.92
C GLN A 253 27.29 24.10 -11.08
N ALA A 254 26.44 25.05 -10.71
CA ALA A 254 26.76 26.48 -10.81
C ALA A 254 27.92 26.86 -9.87
N LEU A 255 27.98 26.27 -8.68
CA LEU A 255 29.06 26.48 -7.72
C LEU A 255 30.39 25.88 -8.20
N TRP A 256 30.38 24.64 -8.71
CA TRP A 256 31.59 24.04 -9.28
C TRP A 256 32.11 24.81 -10.51
N GLN A 257 31.22 25.30 -11.39
CA GLN A 257 31.61 26.16 -12.51
C GLN A 257 32.20 27.49 -12.03
N TYR A 258 31.63 28.09 -10.98
CA TYR A 258 32.15 29.31 -10.38
C TYR A 258 33.55 29.10 -9.78
N LEU A 259 33.76 28.01 -9.02
CA LEU A 259 35.06 27.64 -8.46
C LEU A 259 36.10 27.36 -9.55
N GLY A 260 35.70 26.69 -10.65
CA GLY A 260 36.56 26.47 -11.81
C GLY A 260 37.03 27.78 -12.47
N LYS A 261 36.11 28.74 -12.68
CA LYS A 261 36.43 30.05 -13.29
C LYS A 261 37.33 30.92 -12.41
N THR A 262 37.24 30.74 -11.09
CA THR A 262 37.93 31.60 -10.11
C THR A 262 39.22 30.98 -9.56
N ALA A 263 39.59 29.78 -10.01
CA ALA A 263 40.72 28.99 -9.50
C ALA A 263 42.09 29.70 -9.58
N ASN A 264 42.31 30.59 -10.55
CA ASN A 264 43.62 31.21 -10.82
C ASN A 264 43.83 32.59 -10.17
N SER A 265 42.86 33.12 -9.40
CA SER A 265 42.95 34.45 -8.79
C SER A 265 43.14 34.34 -7.28
N GLN A 266 44.35 34.61 -6.78
CA GLN A 266 44.67 34.59 -5.34
C GLN A 266 43.84 35.60 -4.50
N ASN A 267 43.28 36.64 -5.12
CA ASN A 267 42.46 37.66 -4.44
C ASN A 267 40.99 37.24 -4.21
N ASN A 268 40.62 35.98 -4.46
CA ASN A 268 39.20 35.56 -4.47
C ASN A 268 38.77 34.55 -3.39
N ARG A 269 39.65 34.12 -2.48
CA ARG A 269 39.34 33.09 -1.46
C ARG A 269 38.14 33.45 -0.59
N GLU A 270 38.09 34.68 -0.07
CA GLU A 270 36.97 35.16 0.76
C GLU A 270 35.65 35.20 -0.05
N SER A 271 35.71 35.62 -1.31
CA SER A 271 34.53 35.61 -2.20
C SER A 271 34.04 34.20 -2.51
N GLN A 272 34.96 33.24 -2.70
CA GLN A 272 34.64 31.84 -2.97
C GLN A 272 34.00 31.19 -1.75
N LEU A 273 34.60 31.42 -0.58
CA LEU A 273 34.10 30.96 0.71
C LEU A 273 32.68 31.48 0.95
N ARG A 274 32.48 32.79 0.82
CA ARG A 274 31.16 33.42 0.95
C ARG A 274 30.15 32.85 -0.03
N LYS A 275 30.53 32.71 -1.31
CA LYS A 275 29.62 32.22 -2.35
C LYS A 275 29.19 30.78 -2.09
N VAL A 276 30.12 29.88 -1.76
CA VAL A 276 29.82 28.47 -1.47
C VAL A 276 28.99 28.36 -0.19
N TYR A 277 29.42 29.04 0.88
CA TYR A 277 28.79 28.95 2.20
C TYR A 277 27.36 29.52 2.21
N ASP A 278 27.18 30.77 1.76
CA ASP A 278 25.87 31.42 1.76
C ASP A 278 24.88 30.65 0.88
N SER A 279 25.33 30.15 -0.28
CA SER A 279 24.46 29.37 -1.18
C SER A 279 23.99 28.06 -0.56
N HIS A 280 24.85 27.33 0.16
CA HIS A 280 24.45 26.11 0.86
C HIS A 280 23.59 26.44 2.09
N ARG A 281 23.92 27.49 2.84
CA ARG A 281 23.11 27.96 3.97
C ARG A 281 21.68 28.27 3.54
N ASP A 282 21.52 29.01 2.45
CA ASP A 282 20.21 29.34 1.88
C ASP A 282 19.45 28.07 1.43
N PHE A 283 20.15 27.11 0.83
CA PHE A 283 19.53 25.85 0.41
C PHE A 283 19.06 24.98 1.58
N ILE A 284 19.89 24.76 2.60
CA ILE A 284 19.55 23.92 3.75
C ILE A 284 18.52 24.57 4.70
N ASN A 285 18.30 25.87 4.57
CA ASN A 285 17.26 26.59 5.32
C ASN A 285 15.86 26.42 4.71
N LYS A 286 15.73 25.80 3.54
CA LYS A 286 14.42 25.51 2.95
C LYS A 286 13.59 24.63 3.91
N PRO A 287 12.25 24.83 3.97
CA PRO A 287 11.39 24.12 4.92
C PRO A 287 11.56 22.60 4.88
N LEU A 288 11.56 22.00 3.67
CA LEU A 288 11.69 20.56 3.50
C LEU A 288 13.03 20.01 4.02
N MET A 289 14.13 20.76 3.90
CA MET A 289 15.43 20.36 4.46
C MET A 289 15.43 20.35 6.01
N SER A 290 14.45 20.99 6.66
CA SER A 290 14.29 20.99 8.12
C SER A 290 13.48 19.80 8.64
N GLN A 291 12.77 19.07 7.78
CA GLN A 291 12.01 17.89 8.18
C GLN A 291 12.97 16.81 8.69
N ARG A 292 12.74 16.31 9.91
CA ARG A 292 13.53 15.20 10.46
C ARG A 292 12.97 13.86 9.99
N TYR A 293 13.87 12.90 9.81
CA TYR A 293 13.47 11.52 9.63
C TYR A 293 12.91 10.98 10.95
N ASP A 294 11.68 10.48 10.89
CA ASP A 294 10.96 9.95 12.04
C ASP A 294 10.89 8.43 11.96
N LYS A 295 11.79 7.77 12.70
CA LYS A 295 11.87 6.31 12.78
C LYS A 295 10.54 5.68 13.22
N SER A 296 9.77 6.34 14.10
CA SER A 296 8.57 5.76 14.70
C SER A 296 7.46 5.47 13.67
N ARG A 297 7.50 6.15 12.52
CA ARG A 297 6.56 5.99 11.41
C ARG A 297 6.61 4.59 10.77
N TYR A 298 7.78 3.95 10.78
CA TYR A 298 8.00 2.69 10.06
C TYR A 298 8.26 1.51 11.00
N GLU A 299 8.63 1.77 12.25
CA GLU A 299 9.05 0.78 13.24
C GLU A 299 8.00 -0.30 13.51
N THR A 300 6.70 -0.01 13.40
CA THR A 300 5.60 -0.96 13.64
C THR A 300 5.15 -1.75 12.41
N ILE A 301 5.74 -1.48 11.24
CA ILE A 301 5.29 -2.04 9.95
C ILE A 301 6.45 -2.79 9.29
N LEU A 302 7.62 -2.16 9.24
CA LEU A 302 8.81 -2.72 8.62
C LEU A 302 9.70 -3.31 9.72
N HIS A 303 9.59 -4.62 9.94
CA HIS A 303 10.36 -5.35 10.97
C HIS A 303 11.53 -6.17 10.41
N HIS A 304 11.75 -6.12 9.11
CA HIS A 304 12.82 -6.89 8.48
C HIS A 304 14.19 -6.38 8.92
N TYR A 305 15.15 -7.31 9.00
CA TYR A 305 16.50 -7.02 9.48
C TYR A 305 17.20 -5.96 8.62
N GLU A 306 17.06 -6.07 7.30
CA GLU A 306 17.69 -5.17 6.34
C GLU A 306 17.15 -3.73 6.48
N TRP A 307 15.84 -3.59 6.70
CA TRP A 307 15.24 -2.30 7.04
C TRP A 307 15.79 -1.76 8.35
N THR A 308 15.89 -2.60 9.39
CA THR A 308 16.37 -2.18 10.72
C THR A 308 17.80 -1.62 10.65
N LEU A 309 18.67 -2.26 9.85
CA LEU A 309 20.03 -1.79 9.62
C LEU A 309 20.05 -0.46 8.85
N LEU A 310 19.25 -0.35 7.79
CA LEU A 310 19.15 0.87 7.01
C LEU A 310 18.58 2.03 7.85
N ASP A 311 17.54 1.77 8.63
CA ASP A 311 16.87 2.73 9.50
C ASP A 311 17.82 3.35 10.53
N MET A 312 18.70 2.54 11.14
CA MET A 312 19.78 3.05 12.01
C MET A 312 20.72 4.00 11.26
N LYS A 313 21.14 3.63 10.04
CA LYS A 313 22.02 4.46 9.20
C LYS A 313 21.34 5.77 8.77
N LEU A 314 20.04 5.77 8.49
CA LEU A 314 19.26 6.96 8.13
C LEU A 314 19.11 7.94 9.31
N VAL A 315 18.97 7.41 10.53
CA VAL A 315 18.97 8.20 11.77
C VAL A 315 20.35 8.84 12.00
N GLU A 316 21.43 8.08 11.86
CA GLU A 316 22.79 8.61 12.01
C GLU A 316 23.09 9.71 10.99
N LEU A 317 22.70 9.51 9.71
CA LEU A 317 22.85 10.52 8.67
C LEU A 317 22.11 11.82 9.02
N ASN A 318 20.85 11.73 9.48
CA ASN A 318 20.11 12.92 9.91
C ASN A 318 20.73 13.60 11.13
N SER A 319 21.30 12.85 12.07
CA SER A 319 22.02 13.42 13.21
C SER A 319 23.23 14.26 12.77
N ILE A 320 24.01 13.74 11.82
CA ILE A 320 25.14 14.47 11.22
C ILE A 320 24.64 15.71 10.46
N PHE A 321 23.52 15.59 9.76
CA PHE A 321 22.91 16.73 9.06
C PHE A 321 22.41 17.82 10.02
N ASP A 322 21.81 17.45 11.15
CA ASP A 322 21.38 18.41 12.17
C ASP A 322 22.57 19.15 12.78
N PHE A 323 23.67 18.43 13.04
CA PHE A 323 24.93 19.05 13.48
C PHE A 323 25.51 19.99 12.42
N PHE A 324 25.57 19.54 11.17
CA PHE A 324 26.01 20.33 10.01
C PHE A 324 25.20 21.62 9.92
N LYS A 325 23.87 21.51 9.90
CA LYS A 325 22.96 22.66 9.79
C LYS A 325 23.10 23.61 10.97
N ALA A 326 23.19 23.11 12.20
CA ALA A 326 23.40 23.95 13.37
C ALA A 326 24.71 24.75 13.27
N HIS A 327 25.78 24.12 12.78
CA HIS A 327 27.08 24.77 12.57
C HIS A 327 27.02 25.83 11.45
N THR A 328 26.43 25.50 10.30
CA THR A 328 26.26 26.43 9.16
C THR A 328 25.30 27.58 9.48
N MET A 329 24.44 27.45 10.48
CA MET A 329 23.52 28.51 10.91
C MET A 329 24.06 29.40 12.04
N LYS A 330 25.11 28.95 12.76
CA LYS A 330 25.68 29.69 13.89
C LYS A 330 26.44 30.94 13.45
N SER A 331 27.08 30.90 12.28
CA SER A 331 27.82 32.05 11.74
C SER A 331 26.87 32.98 10.97
N ASN A 332 26.70 34.20 11.48
CA ASN A 332 25.85 35.22 10.85
C ASN A 332 26.43 35.66 9.48
N THR A 333 27.76 35.70 9.37
CA THR A 333 28.46 36.05 8.13
C THR A 333 29.58 35.05 7.80
N SER A 334 29.99 35.02 6.52
CA SER A 334 31.15 34.24 6.06
C SER A 334 32.45 34.59 6.77
N ASN A 335 32.50 35.76 7.41
CA ASN A 335 33.69 36.31 8.06
C ASN A 335 33.90 35.73 9.46
N ASP A 336 32.87 35.10 10.02
CA ASP A 336 32.88 34.42 11.33
C ASP A 336 33.19 32.91 11.20
N LEU A 337 33.62 32.45 10.03
CA LEU A 337 33.95 31.04 9.77
C LEU A 337 35.38 30.74 10.17
N GLU A 338 35.52 29.99 11.26
CA GLU A 338 36.80 29.44 11.67
C GLU A 338 37.19 28.26 10.76
N GLU A 339 38.33 28.39 10.06
CA GLU A 339 38.81 27.37 9.10
C GLU A 339 38.88 25.98 9.73
N LEU A 340 39.40 25.88 10.97
CA LEU A 340 39.52 24.62 11.71
C LEU A 340 38.15 23.94 11.91
N ALA A 341 37.14 24.71 12.30
CA ALA A 341 35.81 24.17 12.56
C ALA A 341 35.15 23.63 11.27
N VAL A 342 35.33 24.34 10.15
CA VAL A 342 34.84 23.86 8.85
C VAL A 342 35.60 22.62 8.41
N LEU A 343 36.93 22.60 8.56
CA LEU A 343 37.73 21.43 8.19
C LEU A 343 37.38 20.21 9.04
N ASP A 344 37.10 20.36 10.33
CA ASP A 344 36.66 19.25 11.18
C ASP A 344 35.26 18.76 10.80
N LEU A 345 34.36 19.66 10.40
CA LEU A 345 33.06 19.29 9.81
C LEU A 345 33.26 18.50 8.51
N THR A 346 34.16 18.92 7.62
CA THR A 346 34.43 18.19 6.38
C THR A 346 34.99 16.79 6.65
N LYS A 347 35.87 16.63 7.66
CA LYS A 347 36.39 15.33 8.07
C LYS A 347 35.30 14.43 8.63
N ALA A 348 34.35 14.98 9.39
CA ALA A 348 33.24 14.21 9.95
C ALA A 348 32.27 13.72 8.85
N VAL A 349 31.96 14.57 7.87
CA VAL A 349 31.05 14.22 6.76
C VAL A 349 31.71 13.25 5.77
N LEU A 350 32.96 13.51 5.39
CA LEU A 350 33.74 12.68 4.46
C LEU A 350 34.44 11.52 5.16
N ARG A 351 34.10 11.26 6.42
CA ARG A 351 34.55 10.09 7.17
C ARG A 351 34.21 8.83 6.38
N ASN A 352 35.20 7.98 6.18
CA ASN A 352 35.06 6.72 5.46
C ASN A 352 35.73 5.62 6.28
N ASP A 353 35.16 5.35 7.46
CA ASP A 353 35.66 4.34 8.38
C ASP A 353 34.69 3.18 8.55
N SER A 354 35.00 2.28 9.48
CA SER A 354 34.19 1.12 9.81
C SER A 354 32.86 1.44 10.48
N ASN A 355 32.77 2.62 11.11
CA ASN A 355 31.62 3.03 11.91
C ASN A 355 30.62 3.77 11.03
N PHE A 356 31.10 4.65 10.15
CA PHE A 356 30.25 5.41 9.25
C PHE A 356 30.96 5.82 7.97
N SER A 357 30.22 5.70 6.87
CA SER A 357 30.63 6.22 5.56
C SER A 357 29.39 6.59 4.77
N MET A 358 29.29 7.85 4.34
CA MET A 358 28.15 8.33 3.54
C MET A 358 27.95 7.49 2.27
N SER A 359 29.03 7.12 1.59
CA SER A 359 28.95 6.30 0.39
C SER A 359 28.41 4.89 0.67
N GLN A 360 28.72 4.30 1.83
CA GLN A 360 28.15 3.02 2.25
C GLN A 360 26.66 3.14 2.60
N VAL A 361 26.23 4.24 3.24
CA VAL A 361 24.81 4.49 3.52
C VAL A 361 24.01 4.58 2.22
N PHE A 362 24.53 5.32 1.24
CA PHE A 362 23.94 5.45 -0.10
C PHE A 362 23.82 4.13 -0.84
N GLN A 363 24.85 3.29 -0.79
CA GLN A 363 24.79 1.95 -1.38
C GLN A 363 23.78 1.06 -0.65
N GLU A 364 23.68 1.14 0.67
CA GLU A 364 22.67 0.39 1.43
C GLU A 364 21.26 0.84 1.05
N ILE A 365 21.02 2.14 0.87
CA ILE A 365 19.72 2.66 0.40
C ILE A 365 19.34 2.00 -0.93
N GLU A 366 20.22 2.05 -1.94
CA GLU A 366 19.92 1.43 -3.24
C GLU A 366 19.70 -0.07 -3.10
N ARG A 367 20.56 -0.75 -2.35
CA ARG A 367 20.49 -2.20 -2.20
C ARG A 367 19.23 -2.65 -1.49
N THR A 368 18.91 -2.09 -0.33
CA THR A 368 17.74 -2.48 0.46
C THR A 368 16.46 -2.08 -0.27
N MET A 369 16.38 -0.85 -0.77
CA MET A 369 15.16 -0.35 -1.38
C MET A 369 14.90 -0.92 -2.78
N VAL A 370 15.96 -1.05 -3.59
CA VAL A 370 15.88 -1.47 -5.00
C VAL A 370 16.24 -2.94 -5.17
N SER A 371 17.49 -3.34 -4.88
CA SER A 371 17.97 -4.70 -5.18
C SER A 371 17.25 -5.78 -4.37
N GLN A 372 16.91 -5.49 -3.11
CA GLN A 372 16.13 -6.39 -2.24
C GLN A 372 14.62 -6.14 -2.32
N SER A 373 14.18 -5.25 -3.23
CA SER A 373 12.77 -5.00 -3.52
C SER A 373 11.92 -4.60 -2.29
N LEU A 374 12.49 -3.85 -1.33
CA LEU A 374 11.75 -3.45 -0.12
C LEU A 374 10.51 -2.61 -0.42
N TYR A 375 10.49 -1.84 -1.51
CA TYR A 375 9.27 -1.12 -1.93
C TYR A 375 8.07 -2.06 -2.19
N TYR A 376 8.28 -3.23 -2.79
CA TYR A 376 7.21 -4.22 -2.99
C TYR A 376 6.73 -4.81 -1.66
N ARG A 377 7.66 -5.15 -0.76
CA ARG A 377 7.31 -5.65 0.58
C ARG A 377 6.54 -4.60 1.39
N ALA A 378 7.01 -3.35 1.36
CA ALA A 378 6.35 -2.22 2.00
C ALA A 378 4.91 -2.03 1.48
N MET A 379 4.70 -2.14 0.16
CA MET A 379 3.37 -2.11 -0.45
C MET A 379 2.45 -3.22 0.10
N LEU A 380 2.93 -4.45 0.19
CA LEU A 380 2.14 -5.59 0.67
C LEU A 380 1.82 -5.48 2.16
N VAL A 381 2.83 -5.24 3.00
CA VAL A 381 2.65 -5.19 4.46
C VAL A 381 1.80 -3.97 4.87
N SER A 382 1.91 -2.84 4.17
CA SER A 382 1.07 -1.67 4.44
C SER A 382 -0.40 -1.90 4.12
N ALA A 383 -0.73 -2.76 3.15
CA ALA A 383 -2.12 -3.12 2.87
C ALA A 383 -2.78 -3.83 4.06
N ASP A 384 -2.05 -4.75 4.72
CA ASP A 384 -2.52 -5.47 5.90
C ASP A 384 -2.59 -4.57 7.15
N GLN A 385 -1.74 -3.53 7.22
CA GLN A 385 -1.65 -2.60 8.35
C GLN A 385 -2.47 -1.30 8.16
N MET A 386 -3.28 -1.22 7.10
CA MET A 386 -4.09 -0.04 6.75
C MET A 386 -4.92 0.49 7.94
N CYS A 387 -5.44 -0.40 8.79
CA CYS A 387 -6.21 -0.02 9.98
C CYS A 387 -5.40 0.77 11.02
N GLN A 388 -4.10 0.50 11.14
CA GLN A 388 -3.21 1.14 12.09
C GLN A 388 -2.66 2.45 11.54
N THR A 389 -2.26 2.44 10.26
CA THR A 389 -1.62 3.59 9.60
C THR A 389 -2.60 4.65 9.16
N MET A 390 -3.83 4.26 8.83
CA MET A 390 -4.79 5.10 8.12
C MET A 390 -4.20 5.66 6.81
N GLN A 391 -3.40 4.85 6.11
CA GLN A 391 -2.79 5.19 4.82
C GLN A 391 -3.14 4.12 3.80
N SER A 392 -3.37 4.53 2.56
CA SER A 392 -3.38 3.58 1.44
C SER A 392 -1.96 3.06 1.19
N SER A 393 -1.84 1.86 0.59
CA SER A 393 -0.52 1.29 0.28
C SER A 393 0.32 2.21 -0.59
N GLN A 394 -0.30 2.89 -1.57
CA GLN A 394 0.41 3.85 -2.41
C GLN A 394 0.91 5.05 -1.59
N GLN A 395 0.07 5.59 -0.70
CA GLN A 395 0.44 6.72 0.15
C GLN A 395 1.60 6.37 1.10
N PHE A 396 1.58 5.15 1.66
CA PHE A 396 2.67 4.66 2.51
C PHE A 396 4.00 4.57 1.74
N VAL A 397 3.98 3.94 0.55
CA VAL A 397 5.17 3.81 -0.32
C VAL A 397 5.69 5.18 -0.74
N TYR A 398 4.80 6.12 -1.09
CA TYR A 398 5.17 7.49 -1.43
C TYR A 398 5.85 8.21 -0.26
N SER A 399 5.32 8.07 0.95
CA SER A 399 5.89 8.67 2.16
C SER A 399 7.27 8.11 2.47
N LEU A 400 7.42 6.78 2.36
CA LEU A 400 8.69 6.07 2.55
C LEU A 400 9.76 6.55 1.56
N TYR A 401 9.42 6.63 0.27
CA TYR A 401 10.32 7.18 -0.75
C TYR A 401 10.74 8.63 -0.41
N THR A 402 9.77 9.48 -0.06
CA THR A 402 9.99 10.90 0.23
C THR A 402 10.99 11.09 1.37
N ASP A 403 10.82 10.36 2.47
CA ASP A 403 11.69 10.46 3.65
C ASP A 403 13.11 9.94 3.36
N ILE A 404 13.24 8.84 2.62
CA ILE A 404 14.54 8.28 2.21
C ILE A 404 15.25 9.21 1.24
N ALA A 405 14.56 9.65 0.19
CA ALA A 405 15.11 10.52 -0.85
C ALA A 405 15.56 11.87 -0.28
N LEU A 406 14.81 12.43 0.67
CA LEU A 406 15.18 13.66 1.36
C LEU A 406 16.40 13.45 2.27
N THR A 407 16.44 12.34 3.01
CA THR A 407 17.59 11.97 3.86
C THR A 407 18.85 11.78 3.02
N GLU A 408 18.73 11.11 1.88
CA GLU A 408 19.83 10.93 0.94
C GLU A 408 20.33 12.27 0.35
N LEU A 409 19.40 13.16 -0.03
CA LEU A 409 19.74 14.49 -0.53
C LEU A 409 20.50 15.33 0.51
N LYS A 410 20.16 15.21 1.79
CA LYS A 410 20.92 15.85 2.89
C LYS A 410 22.36 15.35 2.94
N GLY A 411 22.55 14.03 2.87
CA GLY A 411 23.88 13.42 2.81
C GLY A 411 24.68 13.95 1.63
N TYR A 412 24.07 13.92 0.43
CA TYR A 412 24.71 14.38 -0.81
C TYR A 412 25.09 15.86 -0.72
N THR A 413 24.20 16.69 -0.14
CA THR A 413 24.44 18.12 0.08
C THR A 413 25.66 18.37 0.96
N MET A 414 25.80 17.61 2.05
CA MET A 414 26.94 17.77 2.96
C MET A 414 28.26 17.35 2.31
N MET A 415 28.26 16.28 1.51
CA MET A 415 29.48 15.81 0.82
C MET A 415 29.99 16.84 -0.19
N GLU A 416 29.08 17.36 -1.04
CA GLU A 416 29.41 18.39 -2.02
C GLU A 416 29.92 19.67 -1.37
N PHE A 417 29.26 20.15 -0.31
CA PHE A 417 29.76 21.26 0.50
C PHE A 417 31.18 20.99 1.00
N SER A 418 31.43 19.80 1.52
CA SER A 418 32.73 19.43 2.13
C SER A 418 33.86 19.47 1.10
N TRP A 419 33.66 18.89 -0.09
CA TRP A 419 34.66 18.96 -1.17
C TRP A 419 34.89 20.38 -1.67
N MET A 420 33.83 21.18 -1.82
CA MET A 420 33.97 22.58 -2.21
C MET A 420 34.77 23.37 -1.16
N MET A 421 34.52 23.16 0.14
CA MET A 421 35.26 23.84 1.21
C MET A 421 36.73 23.41 1.26
N LEU A 422 37.04 22.13 1.10
CA LEU A 422 38.41 21.64 1.00
C LEU A 422 39.15 22.31 -0.17
N ARG A 423 38.48 22.50 -1.30
CA ARG A 423 39.04 23.22 -2.45
C ARG A 423 39.30 24.69 -2.17
N VAL A 424 38.32 25.39 -1.59
CA VAL A 424 38.45 26.82 -1.23
C VAL A 424 39.61 27.04 -0.24
N TYR A 425 39.85 26.10 0.67
CA TYR A 425 40.96 26.14 1.61
C TYR A 425 42.30 25.62 1.05
N GLY A 426 42.36 25.26 -0.25
CA GLY A 426 43.59 24.82 -0.89
C GLY A 426 44.08 23.44 -0.43
N ARG A 427 43.18 22.57 0.05
CA ARG A 427 43.50 21.20 0.50
C ARG A 427 43.43 20.15 -0.62
N GLY A 428 43.05 20.54 -1.83
CA GLY A 428 42.91 19.68 -3.01
C GLY A 428 41.89 20.26 -4.00
N ASN A 429 41.76 19.70 -5.20
CA ASN A 429 40.81 20.13 -6.23
C ASN A 429 39.45 19.43 -6.12
N TYR A 430 39.42 18.15 -5.71
CA TYR A 430 38.24 17.32 -5.41
C TYR A 430 37.11 17.30 -6.48
N THR A 431 37.38 17.82 -7.68
CA THR A 431 36.37 18.00 -8.72
C THR A 431 35.97 16.66 -9.33
N GLN A 432 36.93 15.73 -9.42
CA GLN A 432 36.68 14.41 -9.97
C GLN A 432 35.87 13.54 -8.99
N GLU A 433 36.14 13.65 -7.70
CA GLU A 433 35.38 12.98 -6.63
C GLU A 433 33.91 13.42 -6.61
N ALA A 434 33.68 14.74 -6.67
CA ALA A 434 32.32 15.31 -6.77
C ALA A 434 31.60 14.85 -8.05
N GLU A 435 32.30 14.84 -9.20
CA GLU A 435 31.71 14.37 -10.45
C GLU A 435 31.32 12.89 -10.40
N LEU A 436 32.16 12.02 -9.82
CA LEU A 436 31.84 10.60 -9.64
C LEU A 436 30.64 10.41 -8.71
N MET A 437 30.60 11.11 -7.58
CA MET A 437 29.48 11.06 -6.65
C MET A 437 28.16 11.52 -7.28
N ARG A 438 28.19 12.61 -8.07
CA ARG A 438 27.01 13.09 -8.80
C ARG A 438 26.49 12.02 -9.76
N ARG A 439 27.38 11.43 -10.58
CA ARG A 439 27.00 10.37 -11.53
C ARG A 439 26.40 9.16 -10.81
N ASP A 440 26.98 8.74 -9.70
CA ASP A 440 26.46 7.63 -8.89
C ASP A 440 25.10 7.99 -8.28
N TYR A 441 24.93 9.21 -7.76
CA TYR A 441 23.66 9.69 -7.21
C TYR A 441 22.54 9.74 -8.27
N GLU A 442 22.83 10.26 -9.46
CA GLU A 442 21.88 10.30 -10.58
C GLU A 442 21.49 8.89 -11.05
N LYS A 443 22.45 7.98 -11.19
CA LYS A 443 22.21 6.58 -11.58
C LYS A 443 21.33 5.84 -10.57
N ARG A 444 21.59 6.00 -9.27
CA ARG A 444 20.79 5.38 -8.20
C ARG A 444 19.39 5.97 -8.14
N THR A 445 19.27 7.28 -8.31
CA THR A 445 17.97 7.96 -8.40
C THR A 445 17.15 7.43 -9.56
N GLU A 446 17.75 7.27 -10.75
CA GLU A 446 17.07 6.72 -11.93
C GLU A 446 16.52 5.32 -11.68
N ARG A 447 17.35 4.42 -11.12
CA ARG A 447 16.94 3.04 -10.75
C ARG A 447 15.80 3.04 -9.73
N THR A 448 15.90 3.89 -8.71
CA THR A 448 14.89 4.03 -7.66
C THR A 448 13.56 4.51 -8.22
N LEU A 449 13.57 5.55 -9.06
CA LEU A 449 12.36 6.11 -9.69
C LEU A 449 11.68 5.11 -10.64
N LYS A 450 12.46 4.31 -11.39
CA LYS A 450 11.92 3.21 -12.23
C LYS A 450 11.11 2.22 -11.41
N LEU A 451 11.71 1.72 -10.33
CA LEU A 451 11.06 0.74 -9.45
C LEU A 451 9.84 1.37 -8.75
N LEU A 452 10.02 2.56 -8.17
CA LEU A 452 8.96 3.26 -7.44
C LEU A 452 7.72 3.46 -8.30
N ARG A 453 7.88 3.89 -9.56
CA ARG A 453 6.75 4.09 -10.48
C ARG A 453 5.95 2.81 -10.69
N GLU A 454 6.63 1.67 -10.86
CA GLU A 454 5.94 0.40 -11.06
C GLU A 454 5.24 -0.10 -9.78
N VAL A 455 5.88 0.08 -8.62
CA VAL A 455 5.27 -0.26 -7.33
C VAL A 455 4.05 0.61 -7.06
N MET A 456 4.16 1.94 -7.22
CA MET A 456 3.05 2.86 -6.97
C MET A 456 1.87 2.65 -7.93
N ARG A 457 2.13 2.22 -9.17
CA ARG A 457 1.07 1.89 -10.15
C ARG A 457 0.25 0.66 -9.73
N ARG A 458 0.85 -0.27 -9.00
CA ARG A 458 0.19 -1.50 -8.50
C ARG A 458 -0.40 -1.34 -7.10
N ALA A 459 0.14 -0.42 -6.32
CA ALA A 459 -0.27 -0.19 -4.95
C ALA A 459 -1.72 0.34 -4.88
N ASP A 460 -2.52 -0.22 -3.98
CA ASP A 460 -3.89 0.22 -3.78
C ASP A 460 -3.93 1.65 -3.20
N ARG A 461 -4.92 2.42 -3.65
CA ARG A 461 -5.22 3.79 -3.23
C ARG A 461 -6.47 3.88 -2.38
N ILE A 462 -7.24 2.80 -2.29
CA ILE A 462 -8.48 2.73 -1.53
C ILE A 462 -8.18 2.69 -0.04
N LEU A 463 -8.93 3.46 0.74
CA LEU A 463 -8.92 3.44 2.19
C LEU A 463 -10.35 3.26 2.70
N TRP A 464 -10.51 2.32 3.63
CA TRP A 464 -11.78 1.99 4.27
C TRP A 464 -11.58 1.72 5.76
N ARG A 465 -12.66 1.73 6.54
CA ARG A 465 -12.57 1.59 8.01
C ARG A 465 -12.78 0.17 8.48
N CYS A 466 -11.82 -0.31 9.26
CA CYS A 466 -11.86 -1.62 9.90
C CYS A 466 -12.88 -1.65 11.03
N ASP A 467 -13.30 -2.86 11.42
CA ASP A 467 -14.25 -3.01 12.52
C ASP A 467 -13.62 -2.58 13.85
N PRO A 468 -14.38 -1.87 14.71
CA PRO A 468 -13.94 -1.55 16.04
C PRO A 468 -13.84 -2.83 16.88
N LYS A 469 -13.10 -2.78 18.00
CA LYS A 469 -13.06 -3.90 18.97
C LYS A 469 -14.45 -4.33 19.44
N LYS A 470 -15.39 -3.38 19.51
CA LYS A 470 -16.79 -3.61 19.85
C LYS A 470 -17.66 -2.61 19.11
N HIS A 471 -18.69 -3.09 18.42
CA HIS A 471 -19.69 -2.21 17.80
C HIS A 471 -20.58 -1.57 18.85
N VAL A 472 -20.74 -0.24 18.77
CA VAL A 472 -21.56 0.55 19.68
C VAL A 472 -22.58 1.37 18.86
N PRO A 473 -23.89 1.21 19.11
CA PRO A 473 -24.92 1.91 18.36
C PRO A 473 -24.78 3.43 18.53
N LYS A 474 -24.97 4.18 17.44
CA LYS A 474 -24.81 5.64 17.34
C LYS A 474 -23.39 6.17 17.56
N VAL A 475 -22.41 5.29 17.71
CA VAL A 475 -20.98 5.66 17.81
C VAL A 475 -20.18 5.05 16.65
N THR A 476 -20.34 3.74 16.41
CA THR A 476 -19.62 3.04 15.33
C THR A 476 -20.54 2.57 14.22
N TYR A 477 -21.83 2.39 14.50
CA TYR A 477 -22.83 2.08 13.49
C TYR A 477 -24.18 2.71 13.84
N ASP A 478 -25.06 2.83 12.86
CA ASP A 478 -26.48 3.14 13.07
C ASP A 478 -27.33 2.30 12.10
N GLU A 479 -28.64 2.26 12.33
CA GLU A 479 -29.55 1.34 11.66
C GLU A 479 -30.65 2.09 10.92
N VAL A 480 -31.01 1.58 9.74
CA VAL A 480 -32.33 1.83 9.18
C VAL A 480 -33.33 1.12 10.07
N THR A 481 -34.37 1.82 10.54
CA THR A 481 -35.31 1.24 11.50
C THR A 481 -36.71 1.07 10.91
N ARG A 482 -37.36 -0.04 11.28
CA ARG A 482 -38.73 -0.40 10.90
C ARG A 482 -38.98 -0.50 9.38
N LEU A 483 -37.98 -0.85 8.59
CA LEU A 483 -38.17 -1.20 7.19
C LEU A 483 -38.31 -2.72 7.07
N LEU A 484 -39.46 -3.19 6.59
CA LEU A 484 -39.78 -4.61 6.38
C LEU A 484 -39.69 -5.46 7.65
N GLN A 485 -40.09 -4.94 8.81
CA GLN A 485 -40.01 -5.71 10.06
C GLN A 485 -41.05 -6.83 10.12
N GLY A 486 -40.66 -7.98 10.68
CA GLY A 486 -41.57 -9.09 10.97
C GLY A 486 -42.78 -8.65 11.81
N TYR A 487 -43.97 -9.06 11.38
CA TYR A 487 -45.26 -8.69 11.94
C TYR A 487 -46.22 -9.88 11.86
N ILE A 488 -46.86 -10.20 12.98
CA ILE A 488 -47.82 -11.30 13.06
C ILE A 488 -49.24 -10.73 12.92
N GLU A 489 -50.06 -11.29 12.05
CA GLU A 489 -51.46 -10.88 11.88
C GLU A 489 -52.33 -12.07 11.50
N ASN A 490 -53.60 -12.10 11.91
CA ASN A 490 -54.50 -13.19 11.57
C ASN A 490 -55.06 -13.03 10.16
N GLU A 491 -55.29 -14.14 9.43
CA GLU A 491 -55.89 -14.13 8.09
C GLU A 491 -57.18 -13.31 8.02
N VAL A 492 -58.02 -13.36 9.07
CA VAL A 492 -59.28 -12.60 9.16
C VAL A 492 -59.07 -11.08 9.10
N ASP A 493 -57.91 -10.60 9.53
CA ASP A 493 -57.57 -9.17 9.63
C ASP A 493 -56.78 -8.67 8.41
N LEU A 494 -56.44 -9.57 7.47
CA LEU A 494 -55.66 -9.30 6.26
C LEU A 494 -56.52 -9.03 5.02
N ASN A 495 -57.85 -9.05 5.15
CA ASN A 495 -58.79 -8.77 4.06
C ASN A 495 -60.01 -7.98 4.56
N SER A 496 -60.61 -7.21 3.66
CA SER A 496 -61.79 -6.36 3.96
C SER A 496 -63.05 -7.15 4.26
N ASP A 497 -63.15 -8.39 3.76
CA ASP A 497 -64.33 -9.24 3.93
C ASP A 497 -64.35 -9.93 5.31
N GLU A 498 -63.30 -9.71 6.11
CA GLU A 498 -63.06 -10.34 7.39
C GLU A 498 -63.18 -11.87 7.30
N THR A 499 -62.60 -12.55 6.31
CA THR A 499 -62.73 -14.01 6.14
C THR A 499 -61.39 -14.76 6.24
N CYS A 500 -61.44 -16.08 6.42
CA CYS A 500 -60.26 -16.98 6.46
C CYS A 500 -60.38 -18.04 5.36
N ARG A 501 -60.71 -17.59 4.14
CA ARG A 501 -60.89 -18.49 2.99
C ARG A 501 -59.57 -18.86 2.31
N GLU A 502 -58.63 -17.93 2.37
CA GLU A 502 -57.31 -18.03 1.79
C GLU A 502 -56.29 -18.48 2.84
N THR A 503 -55.09 -18.86 2.39
CA THR A 503 -53.96 -19.17 3.27
C THR A 503 -52.99 -18.01 3.38
N CYS A 504 -52.15 -17.98 4.41
CA CYS A 504 -51.15 -16.92 4.58
C CYS A 504 -50.31 -16.57 3.34
N SER A 505 -49.95 -17.56 2.50
CA SER A 505 -49.15 -17.33 1.29
C SER A 505 -49.92 -16.63 0.17
N TYR A 506 -51.25 -16.56 0.23
CA TYR A 506 -52.05 -15.75 -0.68
C TYR A 506 -51.73 -14.25 -0.55
N TYR A 507 -51.44 -13.80 0.68
CA TYR A 507 -51.25 -12.38 1.01
C TYR A 507 -49.81 -11.90 0.71
N GLN A 508 -49.45 -11.84 -0.57
CA GLN A 508 -48.14 -11.34 -1.02
C GLN A 508 -48.01 -9.82 -0.86
N SER A 509 -49.12 -9.07 -1.00
CA SER A 509 -49.19 -7.65 -0.67
C SER A 509 -50.58 -7.29 -0.18
N THR A 510 -50.71 -6.91 1.09
CA THR A 510 -52.00 -6.55 1.71
C THR A 510 -51.81 -5.43 2.75
N ARG A 511 -52.83 -5.14 3.55
CA ARG A 511 -52.80 -4.25 4.70
C ARG A 511 -53.50 -4.92 5.88
N SER A 512 -53.24 -4.41 7.07
CA SER A 512 -54.04 -4.74 8.26
C SER A 512 -55.36 -3.97 8.13
N GLU A 513 -56.42 -4.64 7.71
CA GLU A 513 -57.72 -4.01 7.38
C GLU A 513 -58.60 -3.83 8.62
N GLY A 514 -58.56 -4.79 9.55
CA GLY A 514 -59.45 -4.82 10.72
C GLY A 514 -58.75 -5.26 12.00
N CYS A 515 -59.57 -5.45 13.04
CA CYS A 515 -59.16 -6.16 14.25
C CYS A 515 -60.35 -6.94 14.80
N PHE A 516 -60.55 -8.14 14.26
CA PHE A 516 -61.72 -8.98 14.50
C PHE A 516 -61.83 -9.32 15.99
N LYS A 517 -62.93 -8.85 16.59
CA LYS A 517 -63.27 -9.06 18.01
C LYS A 517 -62.15 -8.67 18.99
N GLU A 518 -61.34 -7.66 18.65
CA GLU A 518 -60.26 -7.17 19.52
C GLU A 518 -59.34 -8.31 20.05
N LYS A 519 -59.02 -9.28 19.17
CA LYS A 519 -58.12 -10.40 19.48
C LYS A 519 -56.66 -9.92 19.57
N PHE A 520 -55.70 -10.71 19.06
CA PHE A 520 -54.27 -10.38 19.18
C PHE A 520 -53.91 -9.03 18.56
N CYS A 521 -54.55 -8.65 17.45
CA CYS A 521 -54.43 -7.35 16.79
C CYS A 521 -54.60 -6.15 17.75
N ALA A 522 -55.45 -6.24 18.78
CA ALA A 522 -55.65 -5.17 19.77
C ALA A 522 -54.53 -5.11 20.83
N ARG A 523 -53.76 -6.19 20.99
CA ARG A 523 -52.69 -6.33 21.97
C ARG A 523 -51.32 -5.93 21.42
N GLN A 524 -51.23 -5.59 20.15
CA GLN A 524 -50.01 -5.14 19.49
C GLN A 524 -50.24 -3.82 18.72
N PRO A 525 -49.18 -3.03 18.48
CA PRO A 525 -49.30 -1.84 17.63
C PRO A 525 -49.58 -2.25 16.17
N LYS A 526 -50.72 -1.79 15.64
CA LYS A 526 -51.12 -2.01 14.24
C LYS A 526 -50.01 -1.59 13.27
N CYS A 527 -49.74 -2.42 12.25
CA CYS A 527 -48.94 -2.00 11.10
C CYS A 527 -49.76 -1.01 10.26
N SER A 528 -49.37 0.27 10.26
CA SER A 528 -50.10 1.33 9.53
C SER A 528 -49.80 1.36 8.02
N GLY A 529 -48.76 0.65 7.60
CA GLY A 529 -48.33 0.55 6.21
C GLY A 529 -48.86 -0.68 5.48
N ARG A 530 -48.09 -1.15 4.48
CA ARG A 530 -48.41 -2.38 3.74
C ARG A 530 -47.71 -3.58 4.38
N LEU A 531 -48.36 -4.73 4.29
CA LEU A 531 -47.82 -6.03 4.66
C LEU A 531 -47.42 -6.75 3.38
N TYR A 532 -46.23 -7.36 3.40
CA TYR A 532 -45.68 -8.09 2.26
C TYR A 532 -45.26 -9.50 2.63
N ASN A 533 -45.27 -10.38 1.64
CA ASN A 533 -44.74 -11.75 1.69
C ASN A 533 -45.18 -12.50 2.95
N CYS A 534 -46.49 -12.48 3.25
CA CYS A 534 -47.03 -13.22 4.38
C CYS A 534 -46.85 -14.73 4.16
N GLN A 535 -46.57 -15.44 5.25
CA GLN A 535 -46.42 -16.88 5.24
C GLN A 535 -46.90 -17.51 6.54
N PHE A 536 -47.32 -18.76 6.44
CA PHE A 536 -47.66 -19.56 7.60
C PHE A 536 -46.38 -20.18 8.18
N VAL A 537 -46.21 -20.09 9.50
CA VAL A 537 -45.08 -20.70 10.21
C VAL A 537 -45.57 -21.79 11.14
N GLU A 538 -46.50 -21.45 12.03
CA GLU A 538 -47.21 -22.35 12.94
C GLU A 538 -48.53 -21.66 13.36
N SER A 539 -49.50 -22.46 13.78
CA SER A 539 -50.81 -22.09 14.29
C SER A 539 -50.77 -21.43 15.67
N ASP A 540 -49.99 -21.98 16.62
CA ASP A 540 -50.06 -21.62 18.04
C ASP A 540 -48.70 -21.17 18.60
N MET A 541 -48.68 -19.99 19.23
CA MET A 541 -47.43 -19.34 19.63
C MET A 541 -47.53 -18.46 20.88
N TRP A 542 -46.40 -18.26 21.55
CA TRP A 542 -46.18 -17.24 22.57
C TRP A 542 -45.31 -16.13 22.00
N VAL A 543 -45.90 -14.95 21.86
CA VAL A 543 -45.20 -13.76 21.38
C VAL A 543 -44.65 -13.00 22.57
N CYS A 544 -43.35 -12.68 22.55
CA CYS A 544 -42.76 -11.75 23.49
C CYS A 544 -42.69 -10.34 22.88
N PRO A 545 -43.59 -9.41 23.24
CA PRO A 545 -43.53 -8.04 22.75
C PRO A 545 -42.32 -7.28 23.29
N ALA A 546 -41.71 -6.49 22.41
CA ALA A 546 -40.61 -5.62 22.76
C ALA A 546 -41.05 -4.45 23.68
N PRO A 547 -40.11 -3.85 24.45
CA PRO A 547 -40.37 -2.67 25.25
C PRO A 547 -41.00 -1.51 24.45
N MET A 548 -41.83 -0.69 25.09
CA MET A 548 -42.56 0.39 24.40
C MET A 548 -41.65 1.46 23.77
N ASN A 549 -40.44 1.65 24.28
CA ASN A 549 -39.44 2.57 23.71
C ASN A 549 -38.54 1.91 22.64
N SER A 550 -38.66 0.59 22.43
CA SER A 550 -37.87 -0.13 21.45
C SER A 550 -38.32 0.16 20.01
N THR A 551 -37.38 0.07 19.08
CA THR A 551 -37.64 0.07 17.63
C THR A 551 -38.22 -1.27 17.17
N ARG A 552 -37.95 -2.35 17.90
CA ARG A 552 -38.46 -3.71 17.67
C ARG A 552 -39.96 -3.82 18.00
N ARG A 553 -40.64 -4.81 17.43
CA ARG A 553 -42.01 -5.21 17.78
C ARG A 553 -42.01 -6.40 18.74
N TYR A 554 -41.13 -7.36 18.48
CA TYR A 554 -40.98 -8.57 19.28
C TYR A 554 -39.53 -8.76 19.70
N GLU A 555 -39.30 -9.37 20.86
CA GLU A 555 -37.97 -9.86 21.23
C GLU A 555 -37.73 -11.25 20.63
N TYR A 556 -38.72 -12.13 20.78
CA TYR A 556 -38.76 -13.47 20.20
C TYR A 556 -40.21 -13.96 20.07
N VAL A 557 -40.41 -15.04 19.31
CA VAL A 557 -41.67 -15.76 19.17
C VAL A 557 -41.39 -17.24 19.38
N GLU A 558 -42.10 -17.89 20.30
CA GLU A 558 -41.94 -19.32 20.63
C GLU A 558 -43.19 -20.08 20.21
N PHE A 559 -43.05 -21.19 19.47
CA PHE A 559 -44.16 -22.02 19.01
C PHE A 559 -44.37 -23.25 19.90
N GLU A 560 -45.57 -23.85 19.89
CA GLU A 560 -45.88 -25.04 20.71
C GLU A 560 -44.96 -26.25 20.44
N ASN A 561 -44.46 -26.39 19.21
CA ASN A 561 -43.50 -27.42 18.84
C ASN A 561 -42.06 -27.18 19.34
N GLY A 562 -41.81 -26.08 20.06
CA GLY A 562 -40.50 -25.72 20.61
C GLY A 562 -39.61 -24.90 19.68
N ARG A 563 -40.02 -24.62 18.43
CA ARG A 563 -39.30 -23.70 17.54
C ARG A 563 -39.38 -22.27 18.08
N VAL A 564 -38.27 -21.54 18.02
CA VAL A 564 -38.20 -20.14 18.44
C VAL A 564 -37.67 -19.29 17.29
N LEU A 565 -38.34 -18.18 17.00
CA LEU A 565 -37.85 -17.10 16.14
C LEU A 565 -37.18 -16.05 17.02
N GLY A 566 -35.90 -15.76 16.74
CA GLY A 566 -35.07 -14.90 17.58
C GLY A 566 -34.48 -15.63 18.78
N GLU A 567 -33.96 -14.87 19.74
CA GLU A 567 -33.32 -15.42 20.93
C GLU A 567 -34.27 -15.38 22.13
N ARG A 568 -34.55 -16.55 22.72
CA ARG A 568 -35.35 -16.65 23.94
C ARG A 568 -34.67 -15.89 25.08
N LYS A 569 -35.33 -14.83 25.56
CA LYS A 569 -34.85 -13.94 26.63
C LYS A 569 -35.97 -13.64 27.62
N SER A 570 -35.63 -12.95 28.72
CA SER A 570 -36.64 -12.43 29.65
C SER A 570 -37.59 -11.46 28.92
N CYS A 571 -38.89 -11.72 29.02
CA CYS A 571 -39.91 -10.89 28.39
C CYS A 571 -40.41 -9.80 29.35
N SER A 572 -39.89 -8.58 29.19
CA SER A 572 -40.21 -7.45 30.10
C SER A 572 -41.69 -7.11 30.21
N ARG A 573 -42.46 -7.33 29.14
CA ARG A 573 -43.90 -7.01 29.06
C ARG A 573 -44.80 -8.24 29.24
N GLY A 574 -44.22 -9.38 29.62
CA GLY A 574 -44.91 -10.67 29.65
C GLY A 574 -45.14 -11.24 28.24
N THR A 575 -45.33 -12.55 28.15
CA THR A 575 -45.64 -13.23 26.89
C THR A 575 -47.15 -13.20 26.63
N THR A 576 -47.54 -13.08 25.36
CA THR A 576 -48.94 -13.15 24.92
C THR A 576 -49.14 -14.47 24.17
N LYS A 577 -50.06 -15.32 24.65
CA LYS A 577 -50.48 -16.51 23.90
C LYS A 577 -51.37 -16.11 22.73
N VAL A 578 -51.09 -16.70 21.57
CA VAL A 578 -51.76 -16.44 20.30
C VAL A 578 -52.10 -17.79 19.68
N ASP A 579 -53.39 -18.16 19.74
CA ASP A 579 -53.90 -19.44 19.24
C ASP A 579 -54.73 -19.25 17.96
N SER A 580 -54.48 -20.08 16.96
CA SER A 580 -55.33 -20.16 15.78
C SER A 580 -56.69 -20.77 16.12
N TRP A 581 -57.71 -20.52 15.30
CA TRP A 581 -59.08 -20.87 15.67
C TRP A 581 -59.96 -21.18 14.46
N TRP A 582 -60.96 -22.03 14.68
CA TRP A 582 -61.94 -22.38 13.65
C TRP A 582 -63.10 -21.39 13.64
N ARG A 583 -63.42 -20.88 12.45
CA ARG A 583 -64.64 -20.13 12.17
C ARG A 583 -65.65 -21.04 11.51
N TYR A 584 -66.76 -21.29 12.20
CA TYR A 584 -67.70 -22.36 11.83
C TYR A 584 -66.96 -23.71 11.74
N LEU A 585 -67.44 -24.67 10.95
CA LEU A 585 -66.88 -26.02 10.83
C LEU A 585 -65.81 -26.19 9.74
N PHE A 586 -65.59 -25.20 8.87
CA PHE A 586 -64.82 -25.39 7.62
C PHE A 586 -63.67 -24.41 7.40
N TRP A 587 -63.57 -23.33 8.17
CA TRP A 587 -62.55 -22.29 7.95
C TRP A 587 -61.62 -22.19 9.16
N HIS A 588 -60.34 -22.50 8.97
CA HIS A 588 -59.32 -22.32 9.99
C HIS A 588 -58.66 -20.96 9.81
N CYS A 589 -58.73 -20.10 10.82
CA CYS A 589 -58.14 -18.77 10.80
C CYS A 589 -56.75 -18.80 11.41
N SER A 590 -55.74 -18.91 10.54
CA SER A 590 -54.35 -19.02 10.95
C SER A 590 -53.72 -17.64 11.22
N TYR A 591 -52.68 -17.60 12.06
CA TYR A 591 -51.82 -16.41 12.15
C TYR A 591 -50.68 -16.47 11.14
N CYS A 592 -50.52 -15.38 10.40
CA CYS A 592 -49.51 -15.22 9.36
C CYS A 592 -48.35 -14.39 9.90
N PHE A 593 -47.14 -14.77 9.50
CA PHE A 593 -45.95 -13.95 9.67
C PHE A 593 -45.70 -13.17 8.38
N CYS A 594 -45.78 -11.85 8.45
CA CYS A 594 -45.65 -10.92 7.33
C CYS A 594 -44.50 -9.94 7.56
N LEU A 595 -44.11 -9.20 6.52
CA LEU A 595 -43.18 -8.08 6.63
C LEU A 595 -43.95 -6.76 6.58
N CYS A 596 -43.87 -5.96 7.64
CA CYS A 596 -44.52 -4.67 7.75
C CYS A 596 -43.61 -3.55 7.22
N ASP A 597 -44.10 -2.85 6.20
CA ASP A 597 -43.48 -1.64 5.67
C ASP A 597 -44.25 -0.40 6.10
N GLU A 598 -43.92 0.15 7.28
CA GLU A 598 -44.58 1.33 7.83
C GLU A 598 -43.65 2.53 8.05
N GLN A 599 -44.14 3.72 7.71
CA GLN A 599 -43.53 4.96 8.14
C GLN A 599 -44.11 5.38 9.50
N GLY A 600 -43.31 6.04 10.33
CA GLY A 600 -43.77 6.51 11.64
C GLY A 600 -42.63 7.12 12.44
N LEU A 601 -42.91 7.49 13.70
CA LEU A 601 -41.93 8.13 14.60
C LEU A 601 -40.72 7.24 14.94
N LYS A 602 -40.88 5.93 14.83
CA LYS A 602 -39.83 4.93 15.13
C LYS A 602 -39.14 4.39 13.87
N SER A 603 -39.42 4.95 12.70
CA SER A 603 -38.86 4.47 11.43
C SER A 603 -37.92 5.51 10.81
N ASP A 604 -36.63 5.32 11.00
CA ASP A 604 -35.55 6.14 10.47
C ASP A 604 -35.04 5.46 9.20
N ARG A 605 -35.48 5.95 8.04
CA ARG A 605 -35.28 5.30 6.74
C ARG A 605 -35.06 6.32 5.61
N PHE A 606 -34.54 7.49 5.99
CA PHE A 606 -34.42 8.65 5.12
C PHE A 606 -32.95 8.88 4.79
N PHE A 607 -32.65 9.19 3.53
CA PHE A 607 -31.30 9.49 3.07
C PHE A 607 -31.28 10.87 2.43
N ASN A 608 -30.29 11.69 2.77
CA ASN A 608 -30.15 13.02 2.21
C ASN A 608 -29.71 12.97 0.74
N LEU A 609 -30.37 13.75 -0.10
CA LEU A 609 -30.06 13.91 -1.53
C LEU A 609 -29.38 15.26 -1.84
N ARG A 610 -29.34 16.18 -0.87
CA ARG A 610 -28.62 17.45 -1.02
C ARG A 610 -27.10 17.23 -1.10
N GLU A 611 -26.44 18.10 -1.84
CA GLU A 611 -24.99 18.07 -1.99
C GLU A 611 -24.24 18.51 -0.73
N ALA A 612 -23.12 17.85 -0.46
CA ALA A 612 -22.12 18.28 0.50
C ALA A 612 -20.88 18.72 -0.29
N VAL A 613 -20.54 20.01 -0.21
CA VAL A 613 -19.49 20.65 -1.02
C VAL A 613 -18.47 21.34 -0.11
N ALA A 614 -17.19 21.16 -0.42
CA ALA A 614 -16.07 21.82 0.27
C ALA A 614 -16.02 23.32 -0.06
N ASP A 615 -15.25 24.10 0.70
CA ASP A 615 -15.01 25.52 0.37
C ASP A 615 -14.12 25.72 -0.86
N ILE A 616 -14.69 25.51 -2.04
CA ILE A 616 -13.95 25.63 -3.30
C ILE A 616 -13.39 27.06 -3.47
N LYS A 617 -14.13 28.07 -2.97
CA LYS A 617 -13.70 29.48 -2.99
C LYS A 617 -12.47 29.76 -2.12
N GLN A 618 -12.27 28.98 -1.05
CA GLN A 618 -11.08 29.06 -0.20
C GLN A 618 -10.03 28.00 -0.56
N ASN A 619 -10.09 27.45 -1.78
CA ASN A 619 -9.15 26.43 -2.27
C ASN A 619 -9.14 25.17 -1.39
N LYS A 620 -10.30 24.76 -0.88
CA LYS A 620 -10.44 23.54 -0.08
C LYS A 620 -11.01 22.40 -0.92
N VAL A 621 -10.53 21.20 -0.61
CA VAL A 621 -10.91 19.94 -1.25
C VAL A 621 -11.37 18.92 -0.21
N VAL A 622 -12.05 17.87 -0.65
CA VAL A 622 -12.46 16.78 0.25
C VAL A 622 -11.25 15.93 0.61
N THR A 623 -11.13 15.59 1.90
CA THR A 623 -10.04 14.77 2.46
C THR A 623 -10.53 13.54 3.23
N GLY A 624 -11.84 13.43 3.46
CA GLY A 624 -12.43 12.30 4.19
C GLY A 624 -13.95 12.29 4.16
N LEU A 625 -14.54 11.13 4.43
CA LEU A 625 -15.98 10.87 4.34
C LEU A 625 -16.49 10.11 5.57
N ARG A 626 -17.75 10.33 5.94
CA ARG A 626 -18.49 9.49 6.91
C ARG A 626 -20.01 9.61 6.74
N PHE A 627 -20.76 8.65 7.26
CA PHE A 627 -22.20 8.82 7.47
C PHE A 627 -22.50 9.47 8.83
N VAL A 628 -23.50 10.36 8.86
CA VAL A 628 -24.06 10.91 10.10
C VAL A 628 -25.57 10.88 10.04
N LYS A 629 -26.21 10.36 11.09
CA LYS A 629 -27.67 10.44 11.22
C LYS A 629 -28.07 11.68 12.01
N LYS A 630 -28.74 12.63 11.36
CA LYS A 630 -29.27 13.85 11.99
C LYS A 630 -30.71 14.06 11.55
N ASN A 631 -31.59 14.44 12.48
CA ASN A 631 -33.02 14.58 12.23
C ASN A 631 -33.66 13.34 11.56
N ARG A 632 -33.16 12.14 11.92
CA ARG A 632 -33.61 10.84 11.39
C ARG A 632 -33.23 10.58 9.93
N ILE A 633 -32.42 11.45 9.34
CA ILE A 633 -31.92 11.36 7.96
C ILE A 633 -30.45 10.98 8.00
N PHE A 634 -30.05 10.02 7.18
CA PHE A 634 -28.65 9.68 6.94
C PHE A 634 -28.05 10.69 5.95
N HIS A 635 -27.03 11.39 6.40
CA HIS A 635 -26.27 12.35 5.61
C HIS A 635 -24.89 11.78 5.30
N LEU A 636 -24.43 11.97 4.07
CA LEU A 636 -23.01 11.81 3.74
C LEU A 636 -22.30 13.11 4.09
N GLN A 637 -21.40 13.05 5.07
CA GLN A 637 -20.64 14.19 5.55
C GLN A 637 -19.21 14.13 5.03
N ILE A 638 -18.68 15.29 4.61
CA ILE A 638 -17.31 15.43 4.13
C ILE A 638 -16.42 16.14 5.15
N GLN A 639 -15.16 15.74 5.18
CA GLN A 639 -14.06 16.49 5.75
C GLN A 639 -13.39 17.28 4.63
N GLU A 640 -13.08 18.53 4.89
CA GLU A 640 -12.37 19.40 3.94
C GLU A 640 -11.03 19.88 4.51
N GLY A 641 -10.10 20.23 3.63
CA GLY A 641 -8.83 20.89 3.97
C GLY A 641 -8.32 21.74 2.81
N GLN A 642 -7.56 22.80 3.12
CA GLN A 642 -6.97 23.67 2.12
C GLN A 642 -5.87 22.93 1.35
N LEU A 643 -5.99 22.95 0.02
CA LEU A 643 -5.01 22.39 -0.89
C LEU A 643 -3.75 23.28 -0.94
N LEU A 644 -2.60 22.62 -0.90
CA LEU A 644 -1.26 23.22 -0.95
C LEU A 644 -0.49 22.67 -2.16
N PRO A 645 0.62 23.31 -2.55
CA PRO A 645 1.47 22.83 -3.64
C PRO A 645 1.75 21.32 -3.59
N ARG A 646 1.70 20.68 -4.76
CA ARG A 646 2.01 19.26 -4.98
C ARG A 646 1.12 18.28 -4.21
N GLY A 647 -0.14 18.66 -4.02
CA GLY A 647 -1.16 17.79 -3.41
C GLY A 647 -1.02 17.65 -1.90
N ALA A 648 -0.25 18.51 -1.24
CA ALA A 648 -0.26 18.58 0.22
C ALA A 648 -1.56 19.21 0.73
N ILE A 649 -1.96 18.89 1.96
CA ILE A 649 -3.11 19.49 2.64
C ILE A 649 -2.63 20.24 3.87
N ASN A 650 -3.13 21.46 4.07
CA ASN A 650 -2.87 22.22 5.28
C ASN A 650 -3.63 21.60 6.47
N GLN A 651 -2.93 20.82 7.29
CA GLN A 651 -3.49 20.10 8.44
C GLN A 651 -4.25 21.01 9.42
N SER A 652 -3.83 22.28 9.57
CA SER A 652 -4.50 23.24 10.48
C SER A 652 -5.90 23.66 10.02
N THR A 653 -6.22 23.46 8.74
CA THR A 653 -7.51 23.83 8.14
C THR A 653 -8.48 22.67 8.01
N VAL A 654 -8.06 21.46 8.41
CA VAL A 654 -8.83 20.23 8.24
C VAL A 654 -10.00 20.22 9.20
N ALA A 655 -11.23 20.16 8.66
CA ALA A 655 -12.44 20.21 9.45
C ALA A 655 -13.61 19.48 8.78
N TRP A 656 -14.52 18.93 9.59
CA TRP A 656 -15.78 18.35 9.11
C TRP A 656 -16.77 19.45 8.76
N ARG A 657 -17.36 19.40 7.57
CA ARG A 657 -18.43 20.31 7.17
C ARG A 657 -19.74 19.94 7.86
N PRO A 658 -20.43 20.86 8.57
CA PRO A 658 -21.72 20.57 9.16
C PRO A 658 -22.73 20.09 8.11
N VAL A 659 -23.54 19.10 8.46
CA VAL A 659 -24.66 18.65 7.61
C VAL A 659 -25.87 19.56 7.82
N ASP A 660 -26.72 19.66 6.80
CA ASP A 660 -27.95 20.44 6.87
C ASP A 660 -28.84 19.99 8.02
N ASP A 661 -29.47 20.96 8.69
CA ASP A 661 -30.32 20.74 9.87
C ASP A 661 -31.82 20.78 9.55
N TYR A 662 -32.22 20.22 8.41
CA TYR A 662 -33.63 20.14 8.04
C TYR A 662 -34.30 18.86 8.57
N LYS A 663 -35.63 18.91 8.67
CA LYS A 663 -36.49 17.77 9.01
C LYS A 663 -37.39 17.44 7.82
N ILE A 664 -37.81 16.18 7.72
CA ILE A 664 -38.69 15.68 6.64
C ILE A 664 -40.07 16.35 6.57
N PHE A 665 -40.47 17.10 7.61
CA PHE A 665 -41.78 17.78 7.68
C PHE A 665 -41.65 19.31 7.57
N ASP A 666 -40.45 19.84 7.30
CA ASP A 666 -40.25 21.27 7.11
C ASP A 666 -40.91 21.74 5.81
N ARG A 667 -41.40 22.99 5.78
CA ARG A 667 -42.23 23.52 4.69
C ARG A 667 -41.55 23.52 3.31
N ASN A 668 -40.22 23.66 3.27
CA ASN A 668 -39.44 23.78 2.02
C ASN A 668 -38.59 22.51 1.77
N VAL A 669 -39.09 21.35 2.20
CA VAL A 669 -38.41 20.06 2.04
C VAL A 669 -39.34 19.10 1.33
N ALA A 670 -38.88 18.51 0.22
CA ALA A 670 -39.64 17.62 -0.63
C ALA A 670 -38.99 16.23 -0.75
N LYS A 671 -39.81 15.18 -0.62
CA LYS A 671 -39.42 13.80 -0.87
C LYS A 671 -39.00 13.62 -2.34
N GLY A 672 -37.87 12.96 -2.57
CA GLY A 672 -37.29 12.72 -3.90
C GLY A 672 -36.45 13.89 -4.44
N VAL A 673 -36.45 15.04 -3.76
CA VAL A 673 -35.62 16.21 -4.09
C VAL A 673 -34.58 16.42 -2.99
N ASP A 674 -35.02 16.59 -1.76
CA ASP A 674 -34.13 16.84 -0.61
C ASP A 674 -33.71 15.55 0.08
N TYR A 675 -34.62 14.57 0.15
CA TYR A 675 -34.38 13.28 0.80
C TYR A 675 -35.09 12.12 0.10
N HIS A 676 -34.48 10.95 0.14
CA HIS A 676 -35.08 9.68 -0.26
C HIS A 676 -35.73 8.97 0.92
N THR A 677 -36.78 8.20 0.69
CA THR A 677 -37.43 7.36 1.72
C THR A 677 -37.45 5.91 1.26
N LEU A 678 -36.75 5.04 1.99
CA LEU A 678 -36.75 3.61 1.67
C LEU A 678 -38.15 3.00 1.85
N ASN A 679 -38.50 2.06 0.98
CA ASN A 679 -39.74 1.29 1.03
C ASN A 679 -39.54 -0.06 0.33
N TYR A 680 -40.55 -0.93 0.33
CA TYR A 680 -40.43 -2.24 -0.31
C TYR A 680 -39.91 -2.18 -1.75
N GLU A 681 -40.33 -1.23 -2.58
CA GLU A 681 -39.92 -1.18 -3.99
C GLU A 681 -38.61 -0.42 -4.21
N SER A 682 -38.27 0.52 -3.33
CA SER A 682 -37.06 1.34 -3.43
C SER A 682 -36.27 1.30 -2.12
N ARG A 683 -35.38 0.32 -2.03
CA ARG A 683 -34.54 0.04 -0.85
C ARG A 683 -33.11 -0.37 -1.22
N SER A 684 -32.69 -0.12 -2.43
CA SER A 684 -31.38 -0.55 -2.93
C SER A 684 -30.38 0.61 -2.83
N ILE A 685 -29.13 0.28 -2.55
CA ILE A 685 -28.00 1.21 -2.60
C ILE A 685 -26.92 0.64 -3.50
N ASP A 686 -26.42 1.48 -4.39
CA ASP A 686 -25.35 1.13 -5.31
C ASP A 686 -24.00 1.15 -4.58
N LEU A 687 -23.17 0.15 -4.90
CA LEU A 687 -21.84 -0.07 -4.35
C LEU A 687 -20.82 0.21 -5.45
N ASP A 688 -20.53 1.49 -5.65
CA ASP A 688 -19.70 1.97 -6.75
C ASP A 688 -18.45 2.72 -6.27
N ASP A 689 -17.43 2.71 -7.13
CA ASP A 689 -16.20 3.46 -7.01
C ASP A 689 -16.19 4.60 -8.03
N ILE A 690 -16.46 5.81 -7.56
CA ILE A 690 -16.58 7.00 -8.41
C ILE A 690 -15.23 7.71 -8.46
N MET A 691 -14.54 7.58 -9.59
CA MET A 691 -13.30 8.30 -9.90
C MET A 691 -13.14 8.48 -11.41
N LYS A 692 -12.26 9.42 -11.82
CA LYS A 692 -11.85 9.56 -13.22
C LYS A 692 -10.54 8.80 -13.43
N ALA A 693 -10.64 7.51 -13.77
CA ALA A 693 -9.48 6.60 -13.80
C ALA A 693 -8.36 7.03 -14.76
N ASP A 694 -8.71 7.68 -15.88
CA ASP A 694 -7.77 8.04 -16.93
C ASP A 694 -7.17 9.45 -16.77
N ASP A 695 -7.55 10.20 -15.74
CA ASP A 695 -7.18 11.62 -15.63
C ASP A 695 -6.96 12.07 -14.18
N ASN A 696 -5.67 12.23 -13.85
CA ASN A 696 -5.21 12.65 -12.53
C ASN A 696 -5.25 14.18 -12.33
N SER A 697 -5.80 14.98 -13.26
CA SER A 697 -5.92 16.44 -13.06
C SER A 697 -7.09 16.84 -12.15
N PHE A 698 -7.91 15.87 -11.71
CA PHE A 698 -9.13 16.10 -10.95
C PHE A 698 -9.05 15.61 -9.50
N VAL A 699 -9.71 16.35 -8.61
CA VAL A 699 -9.89 16.01 -7.19
C VAL A 699 -11.34 16.18 -6.78
N VAL A 700 -11.75 15.44 -5.74
CA VAL A 700 -13.11 15.50 -5.20
C VAL A 700 -13.30 16.78 -4.39
N THR A 701 -14.33 17.55 -4.73
CA THR A 701 -14.74 18.79 -4.04
C THR A 701 -16.14 18.72 -3.47
N GLY A 702 -16.92 17.70 -3.82
CA GLY A 702 -18.23 17.46 -3.21
C GLY A 702 -18.80 16.09 -3.52
N VAL A 703 -19.89 15.75 -2.83
CA VAL A 703 -20.52 14.43 -2.89
C VAL A 703 -22.03 14.59 -2.72
N ARG A 704 -22.82 13.71 -3.34
CA ARG A 704 -24.25 13.61 -3.06
C ARG A 704 -24.80 12.23 -3.43
N PHE A 705 -25.98 11.92 -2.94
CA PHE A 705 -26.79 10.85 -3.49
C PHE A 705 -27.84 11.42 -4.43
N ARG A 706 -28.16 10.65 -5.47
CA ARG A 706 -29.38 10.82 -6.25
C ARG A 706 -30.16 9.50 -6.26
N VAL A 707 -31.38 9.55 -6.76
CA VAL A 707 -32.19 8.35 -6.99
C VAL A 707 -32.14 8.00 -8.47
N LEU A 708 -31.57 6.84 -8.81
CA LEU A 708 -31.55 6.30 -10.17
C LEU A 708 -32.45 5.05 -10.21
N GLY A 709 -33.63 5.19 -10.82
CA GLY A 709 -34.67 4.16 -10.74
C GLY A 709 -35.14 3.97 -9.29
N ALA A 710 -34.81 2.83 -8.68
CA ALA A 710 -35.15 2.49 -7.30
C ALA A 710 -33.95 2.54 -6.33
N HIS A 711 -32.77 2.96 -6.82
CA HIS A 711 -31.49 2.84 -6.13
C HIS A 711 -31.00 4.20 -5.64
N LEU A 712 -30.36 4.21 -4.46
CA LEU A 712 -29.48 5.28 -4.05
C LEU A 712 -28.15 5.17 -4.81
N ASN A 713 -27.89 6.15 -5.66
CA ASN A 713 -26.75 6.21 -6.55
C ASN A 713 -25.82 7.35 -6.12
N LEU A 714 -24.53 7.06 -5.93
CA LEU A 714 -23.53 8.01 -5.46
C LEU A 714 -23.02 8.87 -6.63
N GLU A 715 -22.93 10.18 -6.41
CA GLU A 715 -22.25 11.11 -7.32
C GLU A 715 -21.12 11.84 -6.60
N ALA A 716 -19.99 12.00 -7.30
CA ALA A 716 -18.85 12.77 -6.85
C ALA A 716 -18.69 14.01 -7.72
N MET A 717 -18.51 15.17 -7.10
CA MET A 717 -18.15 16.40 -7.79
C MET A 717 -16.64 16.49 -7.89
N LEU A 718 -16.14 16.55 -9.12
CA LEU A 718 -14.73 16.63 -9.47
C LEU A 718 -14.39 18.05 -9.95
N SER A 719 -13.28 18.59 -9.45
CA SER A 719 -12.72 19.88 -9.88
C SER A 719 -11.28 19.70 -10.33
N GLU A 720 -10.91 20.37 -11.42
CA GLU A 720 -9.54 20.36 -11.94
C GLU A 720 -8.62 21.21 -11.05
N PHE A 721 -7.35 20.83 -10.91
CA PHE A 721 -6.39 21.58 -10.11
C PHE A 721 -4.98 21.59 -10.70
N ASP A 722 -4.24 22.67 -10.44
CA ASP A 722 -2.82 22.78 -10.77
C ASP A 722 -2.02 22.05 -9.68
N PHE A 723 -1.51 20.86 -9.99
CA PHE A 723 -0.70 20.10 -9.03
C PHE A 723 0.51 20.88 -8.52
N LYS A 724 1.20 21.65 -9.37
CA LYS A 724 2.43 22.35 -8.95
C LYS A 724 2.12 23.46 -7.95
N LYS A 725 1.05 24.23 -8.19
CA LYS A 725 0.64 25.34 -7.32
C LYS A 725 -0.22 24.89 -6.14
N GLY A 726 -0.95 23.77 -6.30
CA GLY A 726 -1.96 23.33 -5.34
C GLY A 726 -3.21 24.19 -5.37
N GLU A 727 -3.61 24.68 -6.53
CA GLU A 727 -4.75 25.60 -6.69
C GLU A 727 -5.79 25.03 -7.65
N LEU A 728 -7.07 25.15 -7.31
CA LEU A 728 -8.18 24.74 -8.18
C LEU A 728 -8.26 25.62 -9.43
N ILE A 729 -8.30 24.99 -10.61
CA ILE A 729 -8.37 25.66 -11.91
C ILE A 729 -9.85 25.86 -12.23
N MET A 730 -10.38 27.06 -11.96
CA MET A 730 -11.81 27.43 -12.15
C MET A 730 -12.78 26.82 -11.13
N PRO A 731 -12.86 27.37 -9.90
CA PRO A 731 -13.71 26.85 -8.81
C PRO A 731 -15.23 26.87 -9.05
N GLY A 732 -15.70 27.26 -10.25
CA GLY A 732 -17.10 27.26 -10.66
C GLY A 732 -17.44 26.29 -11.81
N VAL A 733 -16.46 25.61 -12.40
CA VAL A 733 -16.65 24.62 -13.47
C VAL A 733 -16.32 23.24 -12.90
N ASN A 734 -17.35 22.56 -12.40
CA ASN A 734 -17.22 21.25 -11.76
C ASN A 734 -17.97 20.19 -12.56
N ILE A 735 -17.47 18.95 -12.53
CA ILE A 735 -18.07 17.81 -13.22
C ILE A 735 -18.63 16.85 -12.17
N TRP A 736 -19.93 16.54 -12.28
CA TRP A 736 -20.51 15.44 -11.50
C TRP A 736 -20.27 14.13 -12.23
N GLN A 737 -19.57 13.21 -11.57
CA GLN A 737 -19.31 11.87 -12.03
C GLN A 737 -20.16 10.87 -11.25
N SER A 738 -20.68 9.87 -11.95
CA SER A 738 -21.49 8.79 -11.39
C SER A 738 -21.35 7.51 -12.23
N ASN A 739 -21.81 6.39 -11.69
CA ASN A 739 -22.05 5.17 -12.45
C ASN A 739 -23.54 5.07 -12.77
N ASP A 740 -23.87 5.19 -14.05
CA ASP A 740 -25.25 5.26 -14.55
C ASP A 740 -25.79 3.89 -15.01
N ASN A 741 -25.03 2.81 -14.78
CA ASN A 741 -25.50 1.46 -15.04
C ASN A 741 -26.78 1.18 -14.24
N THR A 742 -27.68 0.39 -14.83
CA THR A 742 -28.97 0.02 -14.23
C THR A 742 -29.22 -1.47 -14.42
N ASP A 743 -30.34 -1.98 -13.93
CA ASP A 743 -30.76 -3.36 -14.19
C ASP A 743 -31.04 -3.66 -15.67
N VAL A 744 -31.15 -2.62 -16.51
CA VAL A 744 -31.50 -2.70 -17.94
C VAL A 744 -30.41 -2.16 -18.87
N SER A 745 -29.29 -1.67 -18.34
CA SER A 745 -28.12 -1.26 -19.15
C SER A 745 -27.40 -2.49 -19.75
N GLY A 746 -26.61 -2.27 -20.80
CA GLY A 746 -25.78 -3.33 -21.39
C GLY A 746 -24.79 -3.93 -20.39
N GLU A 747 -24.19 -3.09 -19.54
CA GLU A 747 -23.41 -3.49 -18.38
C GLU A 747 -24.30 -3.52 -17.13
N ARG A 748 -25.00 -4.63 -16.93
CA ARG A 748 -25.97 -4.77 -15.84
C ARG A 748 -25.29 -4.84 -14.47
N ARG A 749 -25.83 -4.09 -13.49
CA ARG A 749 -25.41 -4.17 -12.08
C ARG A 749 -25.69 -5.55 -11.47
N VAL A 750 -24.79 -6.00 -10.60
CA VAL A 750 -24.93 -7.30 -9.90
C VAL A 750 -25.46 -7.12 -8.49
N LYS A 751 -26.58 -7.78 -8.17
CA LYS A 751 -27.16 -7.79 -6.82
C LYS A 751 -26.36 -8.69 -5.87
N LEU A 752 -25.99 -8.16 -4.71
CA LEU A 752 -25.49 -8.95 -3.58
C LEU A 752 -26.65 -9.52 -2.76
N ASN A 753 -26.61 -10.83 -2.53
CA ASN A 753 -27.63 -11.52 -1.75
C ASN A 753 -27.36 -11.37 -0.25
N ASN A 754 -28.30 -10.77 0.47
CA ASN A 754 -28.26 -10.61 1.93
C ASN A 754 -29.53 -11.17 2.59
N TYR A 755 -29.92 -12.40 2.20
CA TYR A 755 -31.16 -13.02 2.66
C TYR A 755 -30.94 -13.88 3.91
N ASN A 756 -31.93 -13.87 4.82
CA ASN A 756 -31.95 -14.63 6.06
C ASN A 756 -30.68 -14.43 6.94
N ALA A 757 -30.14 -13.22 6.92
CA ALA A 757 -28.91 -12.88 7.60
C ALA A 757 -29.16 -12.45 9.05
N ASP A 758 -28.29 -12.88 9.97
CA ASP A 758 -28.36 -12.45 11.37
C ASP A 758 -27.85 -10.99 11.54
N VAL A 759 -28.09 -10.41 12.70
CA VAL A 759 -27.66 -9.06 13.05
C VAL A 759 -26.13 -8.96 13.03
N PRO A 760 -25.55 -8.01 12.26
CA PRO A 760 -24.11 -7.97 12.02
C PRO A 760 -23.27 -7.77 13.28
N THR A 761 -23.82 -7.18 14.35
CA THR A 761 -23.07 -6.94 15.60
C THR A 761 -22.98 -8.16 16.52
N ARG A 762 -23.61 -9.29 16.18
CA ARG A 762 -23.53 -10.54 16.96
C ARG A 762 -22.31 -11.39 16.60
N THR A 763 -21.66 -11.13 15.48
CA THR A 763 -20.41 -11.81 15.11
C THR A 763 -19.27 -11.42 16.04
N ILE A 764 -18.40 -12.38 16.38
CA ILE A 764 -17.12 -12.14 17.06
C ILE A 764 -15.97 -11.87 16.08
N VAL A 765 -16.19 -12.17 14.79
CA VAL A 765 -15.17 -12.06 13.75
C VAL A 765 -15.38 -10.76 12.96
N SER A 766 -14.35 -9.94 12.82
CA SER A 766 -14.39 -8.68 12.07
C SER A 766 -14.80 -8.89 10.61
N SER A 767 -15.70 -8.05 10.12
CA SER A 767 -16.21 -8.01 8.75
C SER A 767 -15.12 -7.69 7.73
N LEU A 768 -15.22 -8.29 6.53
CA LEU A 768 -14.30 -8.01 5.41
C LEU A 768 -15.07 -7.37 4.25
N PRO A 769 -14.47 -6.43 3.50
CA PRO A 769 -15.04 -5.94 2.25
C PRO A 769 -15.26 -7.11 1.28
N ILE A 770 -16.49 -7.25 0.77
CA ILE A 770 -16.82 -8.31 -0.21
C ILE A 770 -17.46 -7.76 -1.49
N SER A 771 -17.90 -6.50 -1.47
CA SER A 771 -18.42 -5.84 -2.67
C SER A 771 -17.32 -5.41 -3.62
N LYS A 772 -17.66 -5.42 -4.91
CA LYS A 772 -16.89 -4.83 -6.00
C LYS A 772 -17.68 -3.68 -6.61
N ASP A 773 -17.01 -2.90 -7.46
CA ASP A 773 -17.66 -1.87 -8.27
C ASP A 773 -18.79 -2.45 -9.14
N ASN A 774 -19.77 -1.61 -9.49
CA ASN A 774 -20.95 -1.96 -10.29
C ASN A 774 -21.85 -3.05 -9.65
N GLN A 775 -21.92 -3.08 -8.31
CA GLN A 775 -22.82 -3.95 -7.55
C GLN A 775 -23.85 -3.12 -6.78
N TYR A 776 -24.87 -3.79 -6.23
CA TYR A 776 -25.82 -3.15 -5.31
C TYR A 776 -26.30 -4.13 -4.25
N ILE A 777 -26.85 -3.58 -3.17
CA ILE A 777 -27.45 -4.35 -2.09
C ILE A 777 -28.78 -3.73 -1.65
N ASP A 778 -29.72 -4.58 -1.24
CA ASP A 778 -31.00 -4.14 -0.68
C ASP A 778 -30.91 -4.04 0.85
N PHE A 779 -31.57 -3.02 1.40
CA PHE A 779 -31.98 -3.04 2.80
C PHE A 779 -33.17 -3.98 2.98
N VAL A 780 -32.98 -5.07 3.70
CA VAL A 780 -33.98 -6.12 3.95
C VAL A 780 -34.07 -6.44 5.43
N ASN A 781 -35.02 -7.28 5.81
CA ASN A 781 -35.13 -7.76 7.18
C ASN A 781 -34.01 -8.75 7.53
N SER A 782 -33.66 -8.80 8.82
CA SER A 782 -32.87 -9.87 9.40
C SER A 782 -33.59 -11.22 9.28
N GLY A 783 -32.84 -12.31 9.48
CA GLY A 783 -33.36 -13.67 9.44
C GLY A 783 -34.49 -13.88 10.43
N MET A 784 -35.48 -14.66 10.03
CA MET A 784 -36.65 -14.95 10.87
C MET A 784 -36.25 -15.83 12.05
N ASP A 785 -35.50 -16.90 11.81
CA ASP A 785 -35.06 -17.78 12.89
C ASP A 785 -34.04 -17.08 13.80
N ALA A 786 -33.14 -16.28 13.23
CA ALA A 786 -32.07 -15.62 13.99
C ALA A 786 -32.56 -14.40 14.81
N ASP A 787 -33.51 -13.62 14.29
CA ASP A 787 -33.88 -12.32 14.90
C ASP A 787 -35.37 -11.97 14.75
N ALA A 788 -36.24 -12.95 14.44
CA ALA A 788 -37.65 -12.73 14.18
C ALA A 788 -37.92 -11.61 13.16
N ALA A 789 -37.00 -11.40 12.21
CA ALA A 789 -37.04 -10.33 11.21
C ALA A 789 -37.23 -8.92 11.80
N GLN A 790 -36.70 -8.66 13.00
CA GLN A 790 -36.96 -7.41 13.73
C GLN A 790 -35.96 -6.28 13.43
N SER A 791 -34.84 -6.58 12.79
CA SER A 791 -33.82 -5.60 12.40
C SER A 791 -33.80 -5.43 10.88
N THR A 792 -33.40 -4.26 10.39
CA THR A 792 -33.16 -4.04 8.96
C THR A 792 -31.65 -4.10 8.72
N VAL A 793 -31.22 -4.99 7.82
CA VAL A 793 -29.82 -5.19 7.42
C VAL A 793 -29.65 -4.81 5.95
N PRO A 794 -28.48 -4.32 5.51
CA PRO A 794 -27.27 -4.09 6.30
C PRO A 794 -27.38 -2.90 7.27
N PHE A 795 -26.53 -2.88 8.28
CA PHE A 795 -26.34 -1.69 9.13
C PHE A 795 -25.46 -0.66 8.41
N ILE A 796 -25.42 0.58 8.91
CA ILE A 796 -24.59 1.64 8.34
C ILE A 796 -23.40 1.87 9.26
N ASP A 797 -22.18 1.69 8.76
CA ASP A 797 -20.96 2.07 9.48
C ASP A 797 -20.84 3.60 9.43
N ILE A 798 -20.81 4.24 10.60
CA ILE A 798 -20.76 5.70 10.75
C ILE A 798 -19.38 6.19 11.20
N GLN A 799 -18.39 5.30 11.25
CA GLN A 799 -17.01 5.69 11.53
C GLN A 799 -16.46 6.59 10.42
N ASP A 800 -15.45 7.37 10.76
CA ASP A 800 -14.76 8.23 9.82
C ASP A 800 -13.76 7.47 8.95
N VAL A 801 -13.73 7.85 7.68
CA VAL A 801 -12.76 7.37 6.69
C VAL A 801 -11.93 8.56 6.25
N VAL A 802 -10.73 8.65 6.83
CA VAL A 802 -9.76 9.73 6.64
C VAL A 802 -8.37 9.14 6.47
N SER A 803 -7.51 9.82 5.71
CA SER A 803 -6.10 9.45 5.60
C SER A 803 -5.23 10.20 6.61
N ASN A 804 -4.12 9.60 7.04
CA ASN A 804 -3.13 10.25 7.89
C ASN A 804 -1.71 10.13 7.29
N PRO A 805 -1.08 11.22 6.79
CA PRO A 805 -1.62 12.57 6.75
C PRO A 805 -2.80 12.72 5.77
N PRO A 806 -3.61 13.79 5.90
CA PRO A 806 -4.67 14.10 4.95
C PRO A 806 -4.11 14.35 3.55
N VAL A 807 -4.74 13.75 2.53
CA VAL A 807 -4.42 13.96 1.11
C VAL A 807 -5.67 14.31 0.32
N PRO A 808 -5.56 14.99 -0.83
CA PRO A 808 -6.69 15.15 -1.74
C PRO A 808 -7.18 13.78 -2.20
N LEU A 809 -8.48 13.68 -2.45
CA LEU A 809 -9.11 12.45 -2.97
C LEU A 809 -9.27 12.55 -4.48
N ALA A 810 -8.90 11.49 -5.19
CA ALA A 810 -9.18 11.34 -6.62
C ALA A 810 -10.56 10.70 -6.86
N GLY A 811 -11.14 10.08 -5.83
CA GLY A 811 -12.44 9.45 -5.90
C GLY A 811 -12.98 9.05 -4.54
N ILE A 812 -14.22 8.57 -4.56
CA ILE A 812 -14.95 8.09 -3.40
C ILE A 812 -15.79 6.87 -3.78
N GLY A 813 -16.23 6.09 -2.81
CA GLY A 813 -17.15 4.99 -3.08
C GLY A 813 -17.98 4.58 -1.88
N ILE A 814 -18.97 3.73 -2.13
CA ILE A 814 -19.73 3.02 -1.10
C ILE A 814 -19.43 1.54 -1.25
N TYR A 815 -19.18 0.86 -0.14
CA TYR A 815 -18.88 -0.56 -0.14
C TYR A 815 -19.67 -1.31 0.93
N PHE A 816 -19.73 -2.62 0.76
CA PHE A 816 -20.34 -3.55 1.69
C PHE A 816 -19.29 -4.50 2.26
N LYS A 817 -19.26 -4.60 3.60
CA LYS A 817 -18.45 -5.58 4.33
C LYS A 817 -19.33 -6.51 5.15
N SER A 818 -19.00 -7.80 5.17
CA SER A 818 -19.76 -8.78 5.94
C SER A 818 -18.94 -10.03 6.29
N ARG A 819 -19.58 -10.95 7.02
CA ARG A 819 -19.20 -12.35 7.23
C ARG A 819 -20.35 -13.25 6.84
N GLN A 820 -20.03 -14.50 6.51
CA GLN A 820 -21.03 -15.50 6.14
C GLN A 820 -22.10 -15.64 7.23
N GLY A 821 -23.38 -15.56 6.85
CA GLY A 821 -24.52 -15.67 7.76
C GLY A 821 -24.95 -14.37 8.45
N PHE A 822 -24.21 -13.26 8.29
CA PHE A 822 -24.48 -11.98 8.94
C PHE A 822 -24.83 -10.88 7.93
N GLY A 823 -25.66 -9.93 8.37
CA GLY A 823 -26.24 -8.88 7.54
C GLY A 823 -25.28 -7.80 7.05
N GLY A 824 -24.05 -7.76 7.60
CA GLY A 824 -22.97 -6.83 7.25
C GLY A 824 -23.25 -5.34 7.47
N PHE A 825 -22.33 -4.52 6.96
CA PHE A 825 -22.35 -3.06 7.03
C PHE A 825 -22.13 -2.43 5.66
N VAL A 826 -22.90 -1.38 5.36
CA VAL A 826 -22.62 -0.45 4.27
C VAL A 826 -21.84 0.73 4.83
N ALA A 827 -20.78 1.14 4.12
CA ALA A 827 -19.84 2.15 4.59
C ALA A 827 -19.26 2.94 3.41
N PRO A 828 -18.82 4.20 3.63
CA PRO A 828 -18.08 4.93 2.61
C PRO A 828 -16.63 4.45 2.57
N LYS A 829 -15.97 4.62 1.42
CA LYS A 829 -14.52 4.48 1.26
C LYS A 829 -13.99 5.65 0.44
N ILE A 830 -12.71 5.95 0.60
CA ILE A 830 -12.04 7.05 -0.10
C ILE A 830 -10.94 6.51 -0.99
N ILE A 831 -10.70 7.19 -2.12
CA ILE A 831 -9.63 6.85 -3.06
C ILE A 831 -8.65 8.02 -3.06
N THR A 832 -7.47 7.77 -2.50
CA THR A 832 -6.40 8.76 -2.40
C THR A 832 -5.86 9.19 -3.77
N TYR A 833 -5.35 10.42 -3.88
CA TYR A 833 -4.76 10.94 -5.11
C TYR A 833 -3.60 10.07 -5.63
N ASP A 834 -3.52 9.91 -6.96
CA ASP A 834 -2.47 9.11 -7.60
C ASP A 834 -1.18 9.91 -7.86
N PHE A 835 -0.20 9.73 -6.98
CA PHE A 835 1.09 10.40 -7.11
C PHE A 835 2.02 9.74 -8.15
N ALA A 836 1.70 8.54 -8.66
CA ALA A 836 2.57 7.80 -9.56
C ALA A 836 2.82 8.54 -10.88
N SER A 837 1.82 9.28 -11.37
CA SER A 837 1.91 10.09 -12.58
C SER A 837 2.95 11.23 -12.49
N HIS A 838 3.30 11.66 -11.28
CA HIS A 838 4.29 12.73 -11.02
C HIS A 838 5.72 12.21 -10.80
N VAL A 839 5.91 10.88 -10.83
CA VAL A 839 7.22 10.23 -10.79
C VAL A 839 7.88 10.38 -12.16
N GLN A 840 8.66 11.46 -12.33
CA GLN A 840 9.36 11.74 -13.56
C GLN A 840 10.60 10.87 -13.70
N MET A 841 10.79 10.33 -14.91
CA MET A 841 12.05 9.70 -15.28
C MET A 841 13.08 10.79 -15.60
N PRO A 842 14.32 10.70 -15.07
CA PRO A 842 15.42 11.54 -15.53
C PRO A 842 15.53 11.41 -17.05
N LYS A 843 15.59 12.53 -17.77
CA LYS A 843 15.93 12.48 -19.19
C LYS A 843 17.38 12.01 -19.25
N THR A 844 17.63 10.86 -19.86
CA THR A 844 18.98 10.43 -20.20
C THR A 844 19.61 11.54 -21.04
N PHE A 845 20.54 12.28 -20.44
CA PHE A 845 21.45 13.13 -21.19
C PHE A 845 22.43 12.18 -21.87
N ASN A 846 22.05 11.70 -23.06
CA ASN A 846 22.99 11.04 -23.97
C ASN A 846 23.97 12.06 -24.52
#